data_AF-A0A3D0HQ67-F1
#
_entry.id   AF-A0A3D0HQ67-F1
#
_cell.length_a   1.000
_cell.length_b   1.000
_cell.length_c   1.000
_cell.angle_alpha   90.00
_cell.angle_beta   90.00
_cell.angle_gamma   90.00
#
_symmetry.space_group_name_H-M   'P 1'
#
loop_
_entity.id
_entity.type
_entity.pdbx_description
1 polymer ?
#
loop_
_entity_poly.entity_id
_entity_poly.type
_entity_poly.pdbx_seq_one_letter_code
_entity_poly.pdbx_strand_id
1 'polypeptide(L)'
;MKSLALYVDKWYLIGAVCIDGVPRLIRLPNRENRFWLYFYEDIANNQIVYGKDNQSHYRDKELHYYGDIFSLLADPRRSFTIYGRQRELKDIFEVSGIFNHIKREMDMEKDITTFVSFSADIMDVARKAFLDILDENGFVVKESVARIGHLALEYGYRHGYFRAAGDYLVLDACNENLHYSVFKHEGNYFNRLAESVLPGMGTDQRGRALIETIVENLNSRLHFLSSQTEINDECLRMCQFVDDWLIKLSNAKSGIPISIPNVFFSGHKANACSVSIVKKKIDDRTSVIVDDIIRIISEFIRQLNIRADEIKGILFLGNTFTNAQFERGISERFLVDKIVRYKESELPNIVGVYSVLDCSQFSDATTLFEQSAEAEALRLKNAREEEERKKQAAAEQEKAAAAEREAHEADVRYQTYMEAAAECERRQDYMGMQDNCRDALVVRPEDPEATRKLQDAIRLAAEEAATAKQYNSIIQRAKQSFDNEQWNEAKAQAENALNIKPSSLEAQRIYEESKNHLAIEDRIKEYLTRADLFEAQKSYAEAAAELKKALSLDEKNAAATERLHGLELRQQEFLSKLQQLKTQLQNAEQTDRLDTAVEICGQLADLDSSNVRRWSEKAQQLQSSIRENEQRKQRLQQLRSDIDTAFFDENWTLVATLCENALSIDSAEDIRCKLEKARAKIQAENKKKEEENKRRDFETKVAEIKTLIADRRLETAEKKLQSLQSEKPDYTDIYKDLRRRIFAAEERAETVSPKHKSVQADDFFGMATARQPASSAIPQNERKSNRSNGDDFFDMDMPNRKKKDAKNTSPHNSDFDF
;
A
#
# COMPACT_ATOMS: atom_id res chain seq x y z
N MET A 1 8.92 36.36 -63.70
CA MET A 1 9.16 34.95 -63.34
C MET A 1 8.44 34.67 -62.03
N LYS A 2 7.75 33.51 -61.93
CA LYS A 2 7.25 32.99 -60.64
C LYS A 2 8.29 32.03 -60.06
N SER A 3 8.51 32.06 -58.75
CA SER A 3 9.26 31.03 -58.02
C SER A 3 8.69 30.82 -56.63
N LEU A 4 8.88 29.62 -56.08
CA LEU A 4 8.52 29.28 -54.71
C LEU A 4 9.73 29.52 -53.80
N ALA A 5 9.53 30.13 -52.64
CA ALA A 5 10.53 30.16 -51.58
C ALA A 5 9.92 29.60 -50.29
N LEU A 6 10.56 28.59 -49.71
CA LEU A 6 10.13 27.88 -48.50
C LEU A 6 11.10 28.14 -47.34
N TYR A 7 10.57 28.28 -46.14
CA TYR A 7 11.29 28.05 -44.89
C TYR A 7 10.73 26.78 -44.24
N VAL A 8 11.65 25.90 -43.88
CA VAL A 8 11.39 24.57 -43.33
C VAL A 8 11.89 24.58 -41.89
N ASP A 9 10.95 24.70 -40.96
CA ASP A 9 11.22 24.52 -39.53
C ASP A 9 10.83 23.10 -39.08
N LYS A 10 11.40 22.67 -37.96
CA LYS A 10 11.09 21.38 -37.31
C LYS A 10 9.58 21.13 -37.15
N TRP A 11 8.80 22.18 -36.86
CA TRP A 11 7.37 22.06 -36.57
C TRP A 11 6.43 22.63 -37.64
N TYR A 12 6.94 23.36 -38.64
CA TYR A 12 6.10 24.02 -39.64
C TYR A 12 6.83 24.37 -40.94
N LEU A 13 6.07 24.52 -42.02
CA LEU A 13 6.52 25.12 -43.28
C LEU A 13 5.90 26.50 -43.46
N ILE A 14 6.70 27.49 -43.86
CA ILE A 14 6.23 28.80 -44.35
C ILE A 14 6.64 28.91 -45.81
N GLY A 15 5.70 29.26 -46.69
CA GLY A 15 5.96 29.43 -48.12
C GLY A 15 5.53 30.79 -48.64
N ALA A 16 6.33 31.32 -49.56
CA ALA A 16 6.08 32.56 -50.28
C ALA A 16 6.16 32.32 -51.79
N VAL A 17 5.11 32.72 -52.52
CA VAL A 17 5.12 32.80 -53.98
C VAL A 17 5.77 34.13 -54.37
N CYS A 18 6.96 34.07 -54.93
CA CYS A 18 7.69 35.23 -55.40
C CYS A 18 7.30 35.50 -56.85
N ILE A 19 6.73 36.68 -57.13
CA ILE A 19 6.38 37.13 -58.47
C ILE A 19 7.22 38.37 -58.76
N ASP A 20 8.18 38.23 -59.69
CA ASP A 20 9.07 39.32 -60.11
C ASP A 20 9.80 39.99 -58.93
N GLY A 21 10.27 39.17 -57.98
CA GLY A 21 10.98 39.60 -56.77
C GLY A 21 10.09 40.07 -55.61
N VAL A 22 8.76 40.11 -55.79
CA VAL A 22 7.81 40.47 -54.73
C VAL A 22 7.20 39.19 -54.12
N PRO A 23 7.48 38.87 -52.83
CA PRO A 23 6.89 37.72 -52.16
C PRO A 23 5.41 37.92 -51.81
N ARG A 24 4.66 36.81 -51.81
CA ARG A 24 3.26 36.73 -51.36
C ARG A 24 3.05 35.47 -50.54
N LEU A 25 2.43 35.59 -49.36
CA LEU A 25 2.09 34.45 -48.51
C LEU A 25 1.08 33.51 -49.21
N ILE A 26 1.39 32.22 -49.20
CA ILE A 26 0.51 31.12 -49.63
C ILE A 26 -0.74 31.08 -48.74
N ARG A 27 -1.93 31.03 -49.35
CA ARG A 27 -3.21 31.00 -48.62
C ARG A 27 -3.65 29.57 -48.32
N LEU A 28 -3.83 29.24 -47.04
CA LEU A 28 -4.23 27.90 -46.60
C LEU A 28 -5.76 27.78 -46.43
N PRO A 29 -6.37 26.64 -46.80
CA PRO A 29 -7.83 26.46 -46.69
C PRO A 29 -8.33 26.44 -45.24
N ASN A 30 -7.48 26.00 -44.32
CA ASN A 30 -7.74 26.00 -42.87
C ASN A 30 -7.58 27.40 -42.21
N ARG A 31 -7.24 28.44 -43.00
CA ARG A 31 -6.99 29.83 -42.56
C ARG A 31 -5.79 30.02 -41.63
N GLU A 32 -4.89 29.04 -41.53
CA GLU A 32 -3.62 29.20 -40.83
C GLU A 32 -2.62 30.02 -41.68
N ASN A 33 -1.64 30.63 -41.01
CA ASN A 33 -0.59 31.43 -41.66
C ASN A 33 0.68 30.61 -42.02
N ARG A 34 0.70 29.31 -41.70
CA ARG A 34 1.81 28.38 -41.96
C ARG A 34 1.27 26.93 -41.96
N PHE A 35 1.95 26.02 -42.65
CA PHE A 35 1.61 24.59 -42.60
C PHE A 35 2.18 24.00 -41.32
N TRP A 36 1.38 23.66 -40.32
CA TRP A 36 1.87 22.96 -39.12
C TRP A 36 2.06 21.47 -39.39
N LEU A 37 3.22 20.94 -39.01
CA LEU A 37 3.64 19.56 -39.26
C LEU A 37 3.24 18.60 -38.12
N TYR A 38 2.00 18.77 -37.65
CA TYR A 38 1.32 17.82 -36.77
C TYR A 38 0.20 17.14 -37.57
N PHE A 39 0.34 15.82 -37.75
CA PHE A 39 -0.50 15.03 -38.63
C PHE A 39 -1.34 14.05 -37.83
N TYR A 40 -2.59 13.87 -38.25
CA TYR A 40 -3.51 12.86 -37.72
C TYR A 40 -3.84 11.85 -38.81
N GLU A 41 -3.67 10.57 -38.50
CA GLU A 41 -4.06 9.42 -39.33
C GLU A 41 -5.52 9.06 -39.03
N ASP A 42 -6.44 9.65 -39.79
CA ASP A 42 -7.87 9.36 -39.70
C ASP A 42 -8.17 8.04 -40.42
N ILE A 43 -8.06 6.93 -39.67
CA ILE A 43 -8.37 5.57 -40.14
C ILE A 43 -9.85 5.43 -40.52
N ALA A 44 -10.76 6.18 -39.90
CA ALA A 44 -12.19 6.08 -40.17
C ALA A 44 -12.56 6.68 -41.54
N ASN A 45 -12.02 7.85 -41.87
CA ASN A 45 -12.24 8.52 -43.15
C ASN A 45 -11.17 8.22 -44.21
N ASN A 46 -10.12 7.46 -43.85
CA ASN A 46 -8.95 7.13 -44.67
C ASN A 46 -8.24 8.39 -45.23
N GLN A 47 -7.93 9.34 -44.34
CA GLN A 47 -7.29 10.61 -44.67
C GLN A 47 -6.17 10.94 -43.70
N ILE A 48 -5.19 11.73 -44.16
CA ILE A 48 -4.17 12.32 -43.29
C ILE A 48 -4.45 13.82 -43.17
N VAL A 49 -4.73 14.30 -41.96
CA VAL A 49 -5.08 15.71 -41.69
C VAL A 49 -3.90 16.41 -41.03
N TYR A 50 -3.50 17.58 -41.52
CA TYR A 50 -2.48 18.44 -40.90
C TYR A 50 -3.09 19.72 -40.32
N GLY A 51 -2.48 20.27 -39.25
CA GLY A 51 -2.89 21.56 -38.65
C GLY A 51 -2.38 21.73 -37.22
N LYS A 52 -2.50 22.95 -36.65
CA LYS A 52 -2.04 23.21 -35.27
C LYS A 52 -2.81 22.41 -34.22
N ASP A 53 -4.10 22.16 -34.45
CA ASP A 53 -4.99 21.51 -33.48
C ASP A 53 -4.53 20.09 -33.09
N ASN A 54 -3.81 19.40 -33.97
CA ASN A 54 -3.20 18.09 -33.71
C ASN A 54 -2.04 18.13 -32.69
N GLN A 55 -1.49 19.32 -32.38
CA GLN A 55 -0.31 19.49 -31.51
C GLN A 55 -0.54 18.97 -30.08
N SER A 56 -1.74 19.15 -29.54
CA SER A 56 -2.10 18.72 -28.18
C SER A 56 -2.12 17.20 -28.06
N HIS A 57 -2.81 16.53 -28.99
CA HIS A 57 -2.93 15.08 -29.05
C HIS A 57 -1.57 14.38 -29.24
N TYR A 58 -0.71 14.93 -30.10
CA TYR A 58 0.69 14.51 -30.23
C TYR A 58 1.48 14.66 -28.91
N ARG A 59 1.32 15.79 -28.18
CA ARG A 59 2.01 16.05 -26.90
C ARG A 59 1.51 15.20 -25.74
N ASP A 60 0.22 14.89 -25.69
CA ASP A 60 -0.36 13.93 -24.74
C ASP A 60 -0.12 12.46 -25.17
N LYS A 61 0.66 12.24 -26.26
CA LYS A 61 1.17 10.95 -26.78
C LYS A 61 0.05 9.98 -27.23
N GLU A 62 -1.00 10.52 -27.84
CA GLU A 62 -2.11 9.73 -28.40
C GLU A 62 -1.71 8.96 -29.67
N LEU A 63 -2.31 7.79 -29.88
CA LEU A 63 -2.10 6.96 -31.07
C LEU A 63 -2.61 7.68 -32.33
N HIS A 64 -2.00 7.38 -33.48
CA HIS A 64 -2.36 7.94 -34.80
C HIS A 64 -2.06 9.45 -34.97
N TYR A 65 -1.38 10.08 -34.01
CA TYR A 65 -0.84 11.43 -34.13
C TYR A 65 0.67 11.43 -34.32
N TYR A 66 1.13 12.16 -35.33
CA TYR A 66 2.53 12.27 -35.73
C TYR A 66 3.01 13.72 -35.66
N GLY A 67 4.26 13.91 -35.27
CA GLY A 67 4.94 15.20 -35.14
C GLY A 67 6.44 14.98 -35.03
N ASP A 68 7.21 16.06 -35.15
CA ASP A 68 8.66 16.00 -35.38
C ASP A 68 9.02 15.13 -36.59
N ILE A 69 8.31 15.38 -37.70
CA ILE A 69 8.36 14.53 -38.89
C ILE A 69 9.77 14.39 -39.46
N PHE A 70 10.62 15.42 -39.36
CA PHE A 70 11.99 15.35 -39.85
C PHE A 70 12.86 14.33 -39.09
N SER A 71 12.72 14.24 -37.76
CA SER A 71 13.35 13.18 -36.96
C SER A 71 12.87 11.78 -37.36
N LEU A 72 11.63 11.66 -37.84
CA LEU A 72 11.06 10.39 -38.33
C LEU A 72 11.45 10.08 -39.79
N LEU A 73 11.58 11.07 -40.67
CA LEU A 73 12.01 10.91 -42.07
C LEU A 73 13.45 10.38 -42.19
N ALA A 74 14.30 10.65 -41.20
CA ALA A 74 15.63 10.06 -41.13
C ALA A 74 15.62 8.52 -40.99
N ASP A 75 14.47 7.92 -40.62
CA ASP A 75 14.25 6.48 -40.47
C ASP A 75 13.31 5.93 -41.58
N PRO A 76 13.84 5.33 -42.66
CA PRO A 76 13.04 4.87 -43.81
C PRO A 76 12.10 3.70 -43.48
N ARG A 77 12.14 3.17 -42.24
CA ARG A 77 11.21 2.14 -41.75
C ARG A 77 9.91 2.74 -41.23
N ARG A 78 9.83 4.07 -41.07
CA ARG A 78 8.62 4.75 -40.58
C ARG A 78 7.56 4.75 -41.66
N SER A 79 6.37 4.32 -41.24
CA SER A 79 5.19 4.19 -42.10
C SER A 79 3.94 4.67 -41.38
N PHE A 80 2.91 4.96 -42.17
CA PHE A 80 1.55 5.25 -41.73
C PHE A 80 0.56 4.45 -42.58
N THR A 81 -0.64 4.23 -42.07
CA THR A 81 -1.69 3.47 -42.76
C THR A 81 -2.63 4.40 -43.51
N ILE A 82 -2.96 4.06 -44.76
CA ILE A 82 -4.09 4.65 -45.47
C ILE A 82 -4.73 3.62 -46.39
N TYR A 83 -6.07 3.57 -46.46
CA TYR A 83 -6.82 2.51 -47.16
C TYR A 83 -6.43 1.09 -46.73
N GLY A 84 -6.11 0.92 -45.45
CA GLY A 84 -5.64 -0.35 -44.87
C GLY A 84 -4.24 -0.80 -45.34
N ARG A 85 -3.46 0.05 -46.00
CA ARG A 85 -2.10 -0.24 -46.49
C ARG A 85 -1.09 0.64 -45.80
N GLN A 86 0.07 0.07 -45.44
CA GLN A 86 1.22 0.85 -45.00
C GLN A 86 1.84 1.60 -46.19
N ARG A 87 2.21 2.86 -45.98
CA ARG A 87 3.01 3.70 -46.88
C ARG A 87 4.24 4.23 -46.15
N GLU A 88 5.32 4.49 -46.87
CA GLU A 88 6.51 5.15 -46.33
C GLU A 88 6.17 6.57 -45.86
N LEU A 89 6.75 7.01 -44.74
CA LEU A 89 6.43 8.32 -44.15
C LEU A 89 6.72 9.51 -45.09
N LYS A 90 7.60 9.34 -46.08
CA LYS A 90 7.90 10.35 -47.10
C LYS A 90 6.66 10.83 -47.87
N ASP A 91 5.70 9.93 -48.09
CA ASP A 91 4.45 10.20 -48.81
C ASP A 91 3.54 11.20 -48.07
N ILE A 92 3.78 11.45 -46.77
CA ILE A 92 2.83 12.16 -45.90
C ILE A 92 2.52 13.59 -46.38
N PHE A 93 3.47 14.28 -47.02
CA PHE A 93 3.29 15.65 -47.54
C PHE A 93 2.43 15.70 -48.83
N GLU A 94 2.45 14.64 -49.64
CA GLU A 94 1.55 14.50 -50.79
C GLU A 94 0.14 14.10 -50.32
N VAL A 95 0.07 13.05 -49.49
CA VAL A 95 -1.19 12.44 -49.04
C VAL A 95 -2.02 13.39 -48.16
N SER A 96 -1.38 14.24 -47.36
CA SER A 96 -2.03 15.32 -46.58
C SER A 96 -2.43 16.54 -47.41
N GLY A 97 -2.09 16.57 -48.70
CA GLY A 97 -2.42 17.66 -49.62
C GLY A 97 -1.58 18.93 -49.48
N ILE A 98 -0.55 18.96 -48.62
CA ILE A 98 0.35 20.13 -48.45
C ILE A 98 0.92 20.58 -49.80
N PHE A 99 1.50 19.65 -50.57
CA PHE A 99 2.04 19.97 -51.90
C PHE A 99 0.96 20.39 -52.90
N ASN A 100 -0.25 19.86 -52.80
CA ASN A 100 -1.38 20.23 -53.67
C ASN A 100 -1.89 21.66 -53.38
N HIS A 101 -1.81 22.12 -52.13
CA HIS A 101 -2.09 23.52 -51.77
C HIS A 101 -1.02 24.47 -52.32
N ILE A 102 0.26 24.10 -52.26
CA ILE A 102 1.36 24.90 -52.83
C ILE A 102 1.24 24.98 -54.36
N LYS A 103 1.03 23.86 -55.05
CA LYS A 103 0.85 23.79 -56.51
C LYS A 103 -0.30 24.68 -56.99
N ARG A 104 -1.42 24.69 -56.26
CA ARG A 104 -2.59 25.55 -56.55
C ARG A 104 -2.24 27.04 -56.51
N GLU A 105 -1.51 27.52 -55.51
CA GLU A 105 -1.16 28.94 -55.38
C GLU A 105 -0.01 29.35 -56.35
N MET A 106 0.75 28.39 -56.89
CA MET A 106 1.71 28.62 -57.97
C MET A 106 1.07 28.73 -59.37
N ASP A 107 -0.18 28.29 -59.56
CA ASP A 107 -0.78 27.98 -60.87
C ASP A 107 0.06 26.99 -61.71
N MET A 108 0.77 26.05 -61.06
CA MET A 108 1.71 25.12 -61.72
C MET A 108 1.67 23.74 -61.04
N GLU A 109 1.75 22.66 -61.82
CA GLU A 109 1.75 21.28 -61.29
C GLU A 109 3.14 20.63 -61.21
N LYS A 110 4.08 21.09 -62.05
CA LYS A 110 5.47 20.59 -62.22
C LYS A 110 6.42 21.75 -62.56
N ASP A 111 7.72 21.45 -62.55
CA ASP A 111 8.83 22.38 -62.84
C ASP A 111 8.81 23.65 -61.99
N ILE A 112 8.32 23.53 -60.75
CA ILE A 112 8.20 24.65 -59.82
C ILE A 112 9.60 25.00 -59.28
N THR A 113 10.18 26.07 -59.81
CA THR A 113 11.48 26.60 -59.37
C THR A 113 11.39 27.00 -57.89
N THR A 114 12.14 26.31 -57.04
CA THR A 114 12.00 26.35 -55.58
C THR A 114 13.32 26.68 -54.88
N PHE A 115 13.26 27.51 -53.84
CA PHE A 115 14.37 27.83 -52.93
C PHE A 115 13.97 27.39 -51.50
N VAL A 116 14.88 26.78 -50.73
CA VAL A 116 14.51 26.11 -49.46
C VAL A 116 15.45 26.52 -48.32
N SER A 117 15.00 27.36 -47.39
CA SER A 117 15.77 27.67 -46.18
C SER A 117 15.43 26.68 -45.06
N PHE A 118 16.39 25.86 -44.63
CA PHE A 118 16.20 24.95 -43.50
C PHE A 118 16.64 25.55 -42.16
N SER A 119 15.82 25.35 -41.14
CA SER A 119 16.19 25.53 -39.74
C SER A 119 17.40 24.65 -39.36
N ALA A 120 18.18 25.12 -38.39
CA ALA A 120 19.38 24.40 -37.93
C ALA A 120 19.07 23.11 -37.17
N ASP A 121 17.90 23.01 -36.54
CA ASP A 121 17.49 21.86 -35.73
C ASP A 121 17.10 20.61 -36.54
N ILE A 122 16.97 20.74 -37.85
CA ILE A 122 16.69 19.62 -38.76
C ILE A 122 18.01 18.95 -39.14
N MET A 123 18.16 17.65 -38.89
CA MET A 123 19.33 16.83 -39.28
C MET A 123 19.61 16.91 -40.79
N ASP A 124 20.87 16.85 -41.20
CA ASP A 124 21.26 17.03 -42.61
C ASP A 124 20.69 15.90 -43.50
N VAL A 125 20.62 14.67 -42.99
CA VAL A 125 19.91 13.55 -43.63
C VAL A 125 18.44 13.85 -43.88
N ALA A 126 17.76 14.45 -42.89
CA ALA A 126 16.34 14.76 -43.00
C ALA A 126 16.08 15.95 -43.94
N ARG A 127 17.01 16.92 -44.02
CA ARG A 127 16.98 17.97 -45.04
C ARG A 127 17.12 17.37 -46.44
N LYS A 128 18.12 16.51 -46.66
CA LYS A 128 18.35 15.85 -47.96
C LYS A 128 17.15 15.00 -48.39
N ALA A 129 16.61 14.17 -47.50
CA ALA A 129 15.39 13.41 -47.76
C ALA A 129 14.19 14.31 -48.13
N PHE A 130 14.03 15.48 -47.50
CA PHE A 130 12.97 16.42 -47.88
C PHE A 130 13.19 17.12 -49.22
N LEU A 131 14.45 17.38 -49.61
CA LEU A 131 14.78 17.85 -50.96
C LEU A 131 14.43 16.80 -52.01
N ASP A 132 14.78 15.52 -51.76
CA ASP A 132 14.47 14.42 -52.67
C ASP A 132 12.95 14.23 -52.82
N ILE A 133 12.17 14.35 -51.74
CA ILE A 133 10.70 14.35 -51.76
C ILE A 133 10.12 15.51 -52.58
N LEU A 134 10.73 16.70 -52.52
CA LEU A 134 10.32 17.87 -53.31
C LEU A 134 10.57 17.66 -54.81
N ASP A 135 11.76 17.16 -55.18
CA ASP A 135 12.09 16.84 -56.57
C ASP A 135 11.20 15.70 -57.12
N GLU A 136 10.96 14.63 -56.36
CA GLU A 136 9.99 13.56 -56.68
C GLU A 136 8.58 14.14 -56.95
N ASN A 137 8.19 15.19 -56.23
CA ASN A 137 6.90 15.87 -56.38
C ASN A 137 6.87 16.97 -57.45
N GLY A 138 7.96 17.20 -58.20
CA GLY A 138 8.02 18.19 -59.29
C GLY A 138 8.32 19.62 -58.85
N PHE A 139 8.88 19.82 -57.66
CA PHE A 139 9.46 21.09 -57.21
C PHE A 139 10.96 21.05 -57.47
N VAL A 140 11.43 21.76 -58.50
CA VAL A 140 12.85 21.79 -58.86
C VAL A 140 13.60 22.73 -57.93
N VAL A 141 14.36 22.18 -56.98
CA VAL A 141 15.14 22.99 -56.04
C VAL A 141 16.34 23.63 -56.74
N LYS A 142 16.65 24.90 -56.41
CA LYS A 142 17.79 25.66 -56.96
C LYS A 142 18.92 25.89 -55.97
N GLU A 143 18.60 26.13 -54.71
CA GLU A 143 19.55 26.36 -53.62
C GLU A 143 18.81 26.11 -52.29
N SER A 144 19.51 25.56 -51.30
CA SER A 144 18.92 25.09 -50.04
C SER A 144 19.72 25.35 -48.75
N VAL A 145 20.89 25.99 -48.82
CA VAL A 145 21.83 26.10 -47.68
C VAL A 145 21.69 27.41 -46.90
N ALA A 146 21.07 28.45 -47.46
CA ALA A 146 20.97 29.76 -46.81
C ALA A 146 20.05 29.70 -45.58
N ARG A 147 20.63 29.96 -44.40
CA ARG A 147 19.88 30.09 -43.13
C ARG A 147 18.93 31.29 -43.17
N ILE A 148 17.79 31.16 -42.50
CA ILE A 148 16.80 32.24 -42.39
C ILE A 148 17.39 33.53 -41.80
N GLY A 149 18.37 33.41 -40.88
CA GLY A 149 19.14 34.55 -40.36
C GLY A 149 19.95 35.33 -41.41
N HIS A 150 20.54 34.64 -42.39
CA HIS A 150 21.22 35.28 -43.53
C HIS A 150 20.19 36.00 -44.42
N LEU A 151 19.08 35.33 -44.75
CA LEU A 151 17.98 35.92 -45.53
C LEU A 151 17.39 37.17 -44.84
N ALA A 152 17.33 37.18 -43.50
CA ALA A 152 16.86 38.31 -42.71
C ALA A 152 17.84 39.49 -42.71
N LEU A 153 19.16 39.24 -42.71
CA LEU A 153 20.17 40.29 -42.90
C LEU A 153 20.09 40.91 -44.29
N GLU A 154 19.99 40.08 -45.34
CA GLU A 154 19.78 40.49 -46.73
C GLU A 154 18.49 41.32 -46.89
N TYR A 155 17.38 40.87 -46.30
CA TYR A 155 16.13 41.64 -46.26
C TYR A 155 16.33 43.01 -45.59
N GLY A 156 17.04 43.08 -44.46
CA GLY A 156 17.34 44.32 -43.75
C GLY A 156 18.31 45.26 -44.47
N TYR A 157 19.27 44.71 -45.21
CA TYR A 157 20.20 45.47 -46.05
C TYR A 157 19.47 46.08 -47.26
N ARG A 158 18.63 45.31 -47.93
CA ARG A 158 17.81 45.76 -49.08
C ARG A 158 16.77 46.83 -48.70
N HIS A 159 16.26 46.80 -47.46
CA HIS A 159 15.44 47.88 -46.90
C HIS A 159 16.25 49.05 -46.33
N GLY A 160 17.58 49.00 -46.42
CA GLY A 160 18.49 50.07 -45.99
C GLY A 160 18.55 50.28 -44.49
N TYR A 161 18.22 49.27 -43.68
CA TYR A 161 18.38 49.28 -42.21
C TYR A 161 19.82 48.99 -41.80
N PHE A 162 20.51 48.12 -42.54
CA PHE A 162 21.95 47.87 -42.42
C PHE A 162 22.66 48.48 -43.64
N ARG A 163 23.84 49.08 -43.44
CA ARG A 163 24.59 49.82 -44.48
C ARG A 163 26.12 49.81 -44.32
N ALA A 164 26.64 49.28 -43.21
CA ALA A 164 28.07 49.30 -42.92
C ALA A 164 28.68 47.94 -43.27
N ALA A 165 29.97 47.93 -43.63
CA ALA A 165 30.76 46.71 -43.58
C ALA A 165 31.19 46.45 -42.12
N GLY A 166 31.28 45.18 -41.73
CA GLY A 166 31.57 44.76 -40.36
C GLY A 166 30.72 43.57 -39.91
N ASP A 167 30.78 43.27 -38.62
CA ASP A 167 30.15 42.10 -38.01
C ASP A 167 28.72 42.39 -37.53
N TYR A 168 27.83 41.43 -37.73
CA TYR A 168 26.40 41.49 -37.44
C TYR A 168 25.97 40.29 -36.63
N LEU A 169 25.33 40.52 -35.49
CA LEU A 169 24.79 39.46 -34.63
C LEU A 169 23.34 39.17 -35.02
N VAL A 170 23.05 37.92 -35.37
CA VAL A 170 21.68 37.44 -35.59
C VAL A 170 21.28 36.57 -34.41
N LEU A 171 20.16 36.89 -33.78
CA LEU A 171 19.46 36.05 -32.81
C LEU A 171 18.15 35.57 -33.45
N ASP A 172 18.03 34.25 -33.62
CA ASP A 172 16.90 33.58 -34.25
C ASP A 172 16.17 32.70 -33.23
N ALA A 173 14.90 33.02 -33.04
CA ALA A 173 13.95 32.41 -32.12
C ALA A 173 12.65 32.05 -32.85
N CYS A 174 12.77 31.52 -34.08
CA CYS A 174 11.65 31.02 -34.88
C CYS A 174 11.02 29.72 -34.36
N ASN A 175 11.65 29.03 -33.41
CA ASN A 175 11.17 27.76 -32.85
C ASN A 175 11.50 27.63 -31.34
N GLU A 176 11.61 26.39 -30.84
CA GLU A 176 11.91 26.10 -29.43
C GLU A 176 13.32 26.48 -28.99
N ASN A 177 14.28 26.53 -29.91
CA ASN A 177 15.70 26.79 -29.68
C ASN A 177 16.06 28.23 -30.08
N LEU A 178 17.01 28.82 -29.36
CA LEU A 178 17.56 30.13 -29.71
C LEU A 178 18.89 29.92 -30.42
N HIS A 179 18.88 30.10 -31.73
CA HIS A 179 20.10 30.12 -32.54
C HIS A 179 20.71 31.51 -32.53
N TYR A 180 22.02 31.58 -32.41
CA TYR A 180 22.75 32.84 -32.41
C TYR A 180 24.02 32.70 -33.25
N SER A 181 24.21 33.65 -34.16
CA SER A 181 25.23 33.56 -35.20
C SER A 181 25.80 34.94 -35.52
N VAL A 182 27.08 34.96 -35.90
CA VAL A 182 27.76 36.18 -36.35
C VAL A 182 28.03 36.08 -37.83
N PHE A 183 27.55 37.07 -38.57
CA PHE A 183 27.80 37.24 -39.99
C PHE A 183 28.68 38.47 -40.23
N LYS A 184 29.65 38.36 -41.13
CA LYS A 184 30.50 39.47 -41.54
C LYS A 184 30.09 39.95 -42.93
N HIS A 185 29.79 41.23 -43.06
CA HIS A 185 29.47 41.85 -44.34
C HIS A 185 30.77 42.31 -45.03
N GLU A 186 31.20 41.56 -46.05
CA GLU A 186 32.39 41.86 -46.86
C GLU A 186 32.01 41.94 -48.35
N GLY A 187 32.39 43.03 -49.01
CA GLY A 187 31.95 43.31 -50.38
C GLY A 187 30.44 43.53 -50.44
N ASN A 188 29.73 42.58 -51.06
CA ASN A 188 28.28 42.62 -51.30
C ASN A 188 27.50 41.51 -50.55
N TYR A 189 28.16 40.66 -49.75
CA TYR A 189 27.57 39.43 -49.22
C TYR A 189 27.83 39.24 -47.71
N PHE A 190 26.97 38.48 -47.04
CA PHE A 190 27.04 38.18 -45.61
C PHE A 190 27.64 36.78 -45.34
N ASN A 191 28.94 36.73 -45.04
CA ASN A 191 29.66 35.50 -44.73
C ASN A 191 29.39 35.07 -43.27
N ARG A 192 28.91 33.84 -43.04
CA ARG A 192 28.68 33.29 -41.68
C ARG A 192 30.02 32.92 -41.04
N LEU A 193 30.42 33.60 -39.95
CA LEU A 193 31.64 33.28 -39.21
C LEU A 193 31.44 32.11 -38.25
N ALA A 194 30.33 32.13 -37.50
CA ALA A 194 30.01 31.12 -36.48
C ALA A 194 28.50 31.09 -36.19
N GLU A 195 28.03 29.95 -35.69
CA GLU A 195 26.63 29.64 -35.33
C GLU A 195 26.66 28.76 -34.07
N SER A 196 25.76 29.00 -33.14
CA SER A 196 25.60 28.23 -31.90
C SER A 196 24.13 28.28 -31.45
N VAL A 197 23.75 27.37 -30.54
CA VAL A 197 22.37 27.16 -30.12
C VAL A 197 22.23 27.14 -28.60
N LEU A 198 21.15 27.73 -28.10
CA LEU A 198 20.66 27.60 -26.72
C LEU A 198 19.36 26.78 -26.72
N PRO A 199 19.41 25.48 -26.38
CA PRO A 199 18.25 24.60 -26.40
C PRO A 199 17.11 25.06 -25.48
N GLY A 200 15.88 25.05 -25.99
CA GLY A 200 14.69 25.45 -25.25
C GLY A 200 14.60 26.94 -24.91
N MET A 201 15.45 27.80 -25.51
CA MET A 201 15.48 29.25 -25.25
C MET A 201 14.88 30.12 -26.37
N GLY A 202 14.36 29.51 -27.43
CA GLY A 202 13.67 30.23 -28.52
C GLY A 202 12.24 30.65 -28.18
N THR A 203 11.59 29.98 -27.21
CA THR A 203 10.23 30.32 -26.78
C THR A 203 10.16 31.60 -25.92
N ASP A 204 8.95 32.19 -25.75
CA ASP A 204 8.77 33.36 -24.89
C ASP A 204 9.20 33.04 -23.45
N GLN A 205 10.28 33.68 -23.02
CA GLN A 205 10.89 33.45 -21.72
C GLN A 205 9.97 33.73 -20.53
N ARG A 206 8.93 34.55 -20.72
CA ARG A 206 7.86 34.74 -19.72
C ARG A 206 6.99 33.50 -19.62
N GLY A 207 6.67 32.88 -20.76
CA GLY A 207 5.94 31.62 -20.85
C GLY A 207 6.73 30.49 -20.20
N ARG A 208 8.02 30.39 -20.51
CA ARG A 208 8.95 29.44 -19.86
C ARG A 208 9.01 29.66 -18.34
N ALA A 209 9.31 30.87 -17.88
CA ALA A 209 9.35 31.23 -16.47
C ALA A 209 8.02 30.95 -15.74
N LEU A 210 6.90 31.11 -16.44
CA LEU A 210 5.55 30.80 -15.94
C LEU A 210 5.33 29.29 -15.80
N ILE A 211 5.64 28.47 -16.82
CA ILE A 211 5.54 27.00 -16.74
C ILE A 211 6.42 26.46 -15.63
N GLU A 212 7.71 26.81 -15.61
CA GLU A 212 8.66 26.27 -14.61
C GLU A 212 8.17 26.62 -13.20
N THR A 213 7.74 27.86 -12.96
CA THR A 213 7.15 28.27 -11.67
C THR A 213 5.86 27.50 -11.35
N ILE A 214 5.05 27.12 -12.34
CA ILE A 214 3.83 26.32 -12.15
C ILE A 214 4.18 24.87 -11.79
N VAL A 215 5.08 24.22 -12.54
CA VAL A 215 5.51 22.84 -12.30
C VAL A 215 6.25 22.73 -10.97
N GLU A 216 7.10 23.69 -10.62
CA GLU A 216 7.72 23.81 -9.28
C GLU A 216 6.67 23.93 -8.17
N ASN A 217 5.70 24.84 -8.30
CA ASN A 217 4.62 25.04 -7.31
C ASN A 217 3.69 23.83 -7.18
N LEU A 218 3.53 23.03 -8.23
CA LEU A 218 2.77 21.77 -8.21
C LEU A 218 3.59 20.63 -7.60
N ASN A 219 4.83 20.45 -8.03
CA ASN A 219 5.66 19.34 -7.57
C ASN A 219 6.13 19.51 -6.12
N SER A 220 6.27 20.75 -5.64
CA SER A 220 6.48 21.04 -4.20
C SER A 220 5.23 20.84 -3.32
N ARG A 221 4.06 20.55 -3.92
CA ARG A 221 2.81 20.18 -3.22
C ARG A 221 2.45 18.70 -3.37
N LEU A 222 2.84 18.09 -4.49
CA LEU A 222 2.38 16.76 -4.91
C LEU A 222 3.50 15.70 -4.93
N HIS A 223 4.76 16.12 -5.13
CA HIS A 223 5.95 15.26 -5.21
C HIS A 223 5.82 14.08 -6.20
N PHE A 224 5.08 14.25 -7.30
CA PHE A 224 4.85 13.20 -8.30
C PHE A 224 5.96 13.11 -9.36
N LEU A 225 6.72 14.18 -9.62
CA LEU A 225 7.83 14.18 -10.58
C LEU A 225 9.15 14.04 -9.83
N SER A 226 9.88 12.96 -10.09
CA SER A 226 11.11 12.58 -9.39
C SER A 226 12.38 12.85 -10.20
N SER A 227 12.31 12.79 -11.54
CA SER A 227 13.47 13.09 -12.40
C SER A 227 13.36 14.45 -13.09
N GLN A 228 14.52 15.04 -13.41
CA GLN A 228 14.57 16.27 -14.23
C GLN A 228 13.99 16.05 -15.64
N THR A 229 14.07 14.82 -16.15
CA THR A 229 13.43 14.40 -17.41
C THR A 229 11.90 14.46 -17.33
N GLU A 230 11.27 13.95 -16.25
CA GLU A 230 9.82 14.08 -16.04
C GLU A 230 9.38 15.54 -15.92
N ILE A 231 10.17 16.36 -15.22
CA ILE A 231 9.93 17.81 -15.09
C ILE A 231 10.00 18.49 -16.47
N ASN A 232 10.98 18.14 -17.30
CA ASN A 232 11.14 18.70 -18.64
C ASN A 232 10.00 18.26 -19.58
N ASP A 233 9.63 16.98 -19.60
CA ASP A 233 8.51 16.43 -20.40
C ASP A 233 7.19 17.11 -20.01
N GLU A 234 6.91 17.26 -18.72
CA GLU A 234 5.67 17.90 -18.24
C GLU A 234 5.67 19.41 -18.52
N CYS A 235 6.83 20.10 -18.42
CA CYS A 235 6.97 21.49 -18.88
C CYS A 235 6.67 21.62 -20.39
N LEU A 236 7.22 20.74 -21.23
CA LEU A 236 6.98 20.73 -22.69
C LEU A 236 5.50 20.47 -23.02
N ARG A 237 4.82 19.63 -22.24
CA ARG A 237 3.38 19.41 -22.35
C ARG A 237 2.59 20.66 -21.95
N MET A 238 2.94 21.31 -20.84
CA MET A 238 2.28 22.53 -20.36
C MET A 238 2.45 23.74 -21.29
N CYS A 239 3.42 23.74 -22.21
CA CYS A 239 3.51 24.72 -23.30
C CYS A 239 2.20 24.89 -24.09
N GLN A 240 1.32 23.88 -24.15
CA GLN A 240 0.02 23.99 -24.84
C GLN A 240 -0.99 24.93 -24.16
N PHE A 241 -0.75 25.33 -22.90
CA PHE A 241 -1.63 26.24 -22.13
C PHE A 241 -1.03 27.64 -21.92
N VAL A 242 0.20 27.88 -22.38
CA VAL A 242 0.97 29.10 -22.09
C VAL A 242 0.31 30.36 -22.61
N ASP A 243 -0.23 30.36 -23.82
CA ASP A 243 -0.82 31.56 -24.45
C ASP A 243 -1.98 32.10 -23.59
N ASP A 244 -2.89 31.22 -23.18
CA ASP A 244 -3.99 31.51 -22.25
C ASP A 244 -3.51 32.03 -20.88
N TRP A 245 -2.43 31.45 -20.37
CA TRP A 245 -1.85 31.82 -19.08
C TRP A 245 -1.14 33.18 -19.15
N LEU A 246 -0.48 33.50 -20.26
CA LEU A 246 0.13 34.80 -20.53
C LEU A 246 -0.92 35.89 -20.79
N ILE A 247 -2.05 35.57 -21.41
CA ILE A 247 -3.20 36.50 -21.50
C ILE A 247 -3.74 36.83 -20.11
N LYS A 248 -3.88 35.84 -19.21
CA LYS A 248 -4.29 36.07 -17.82
C LYS A 248 -3.24 36.87 -17.02
N LEU A 249 -1.95 36.59 -17.23
CA LEU A 249 -0.82 37.29 -16.58
C LEU A 249 -0.68 38.76 -17.05
N SER A 250 -0.84 39.02 -18.35
CA SER A 250 -0.69 40.35 -18.93
C SER A 250 -1.78 41.32 -18.46
N ASN A 251 -3.04 40.87 -18.39
CA ASN A 251 -4.18 41.66 -17.90
C ASN A 251 -4.14 41.96 -16.38
N ALA A 252 -3.31 41.28 -15.61
CA ALA A 252 -3.26 41.44 -14.15
C ALA A 252 -2.42 42.65 -13.68
N LYS A 253 -2.81 43.21 -12.53
CA LYS A 253 -2.07 44.26 -11.82
C LYS A 253 -0.81 43.68 -11.16
N SER A 254 0.34 44.33 -11.35
CA SER A 254 1.61 43.90 -10.78
C SER A 254 1.56 43.81 -9.26
N GLY A 255 2.07 42.71 -8.70
CA GLY A 255 2.12 42.44 -7.26
C GLY A 255 0.90 41.70 -6.69
N ILE A 256 -0.24 41.65 -7.38
CA ILE A 256 -1.41 40.87 -6.93
C ILE A 256 -1.26 39.41 -7.39
N PRO A 257 -1.51 38.40 -6.52
CA PRO A 257 -1.54 36.99 -6.93
C PRO A 257 -2.75 36.68 -7.82
N ILE A 258 -2.53 35.88 -8.85
CA ILE A 258 -3.51 35.43 -9.84
C ILE A 258 -3.66 33.91 -9.68
N SER A 259 -4.89 33.41 -9.65
CA SER A 259 -5.16 31.96 -9.65
C SER A 259 -5.27 31.44 -11.08
N ILE A 260 -4.40 30.51 -11.47
CA ILE A 260 -4.57 29.71 -12.68
C ILE A 260 -5.29 28.41 -12.28
N PRO A 261 -6.53 28.16 -12.75
CA PRO A 261 -7.30 26.96 -12.42
C PRO A 261 -6.91 25.76 -13.29
N ASN A 262 -7.34 24.57 -12.85
CA ASN A 262 -7.34 23.32 -13.60
C ASN A 262 -5.97 22.87 -14.14
N VAL A 263 -4.89 23.09 -13.37
CA VAL A 263 -3.56 22.58 -13.73
C VAL A 263 -3.34 21.20 -13.09
N PHE A 264 -2.88 20.24 -13.90
CA PHE A 264 -2.63 18.84 -13.54
C PHE A 264 -1.39 18.33 -14.28
N PHE A 265 -0.75 17.28 -13.76
CA PHE A 265 0.28 16.54 -14.49
C PHE A 265 -0.33 15.45 -15.38
N SER A 266 0.34 15.14 -16.49
CA SER A 266 -0.05 14.12 -17.50
C SER A 266 -0.61 12.82 -16.90
N GLY A 267 0.17 12.14 -16.05
CA GLY A 267 -0.21 10.88 -15.42
C GLY A 267 -1.32 10.98 -14.36
N HIS A 268 -1.70 12.20 -13.95
CA HIS A 268 -2.61 12.44 -12.82
C HIS A 268 -3.68 13.50 -13.14
N LYS A 269 -4.34 13.38 -14.30
CA LYS A 269 -5.41 14.30 -14.78
C LYS A 269 -6.52 14.56 -13.75
N ALA A 270 -6.80 13.61 -12.84
CA ALA A 270 -7.78 13.77 -11.76
C ALA A 270 -7.36 14.78 -10.67
N ASN A 271 -6.06 15.00 -10.47
CA ASN A 271 -5.51 15.88 -9.42
C ASN A 271 -5.40 17.35 -9.89
N ALA A 272 -6.37 17.81 -10.69
CA ALA A 272 -6.42 19.17 -11.19
C ALA A 272 -6.64 20.17 -10.06
N CYS A 273 -5.74 21.15 -9.93
CA CYS A 273 -5.81 22.15 -8.87
C CYS A 273 -5.49 23.56 -9.38
N SER A 274 -5.69 24.55 -8.52
CA SER A 274 -5.29 25.94 -8.77
C SER A 274 -3.86 26.21 -8.30
N VAL A 275 -3.17 27.08 -9.05
CA VAL A 275 -1.82 27.58 -8.75
C VAL A 275 -1.86 29.11 -8.65
N SER A 276 -1.30 29.66 -7.58
CA SER A 276 -1.27 31.11 -7.32
C SER A 276 0.05 31.72 -7.77
N ILE A 277 -0.01 32.77 -8.61
CA ILE A 277 1.14 33.31 -9.33
C ILE A 277 1.15 34.84 -9.25
N VAL A 278 2.28 35.43 -8.85
CA VAL A 278 2.46 36.88 -8.80
C VAL A 278 3.21 37.34 -10.02
N LYS A 279 2.59 38.21 -10.83
CA LYS A 279 3.15 38.78 -12.07
C LYS A 279 4.62 39.23 -11.93
N LYS A 280 4.91 40.03 -10.89
CA LYS A 280 6.27 40.52 -10.61
C LYS A 280 7.29 39.37 -10.47
N LYS A 281 6.95 38.25 -9.80
CA LYS A 281 7.89 37.11 -9.65
C LYS A 281 8.25 36.49 -11.01
N ILE A 282 7.31 36.48 -11.96
CA ILE A 282 7.55 36.00 -13.32
C ILE A 282 8.36 37.03 -14.11
N ASP A 283 8.04 38.32 -14.02
CA ASP A 283 8.83 39.40 -14.65
C ASP A 283 10.29 39.37 -14.17
N ASP A 284 10.50 39.30 -12.84
CA ASP A 284 11.79 39.21 -12.16
C ASP A 284 12.58 37.95 -12.64
N ARG A 285 11.95 36.76 -12.64
CA ARG A 285 12.55 35.50 -13.14
C ARG A 285 12.91 35.58 -14.62
N THR A 286 12.08 36.25 -15.43
CA THR A 286 12.33 36.44 -16.87
C THR A 286 13.58 37.28 -17.10
N SER A 287 13.81 38.34 -16.31
CA SER A 287 15.06 39.13 -16.41
C SER A 287 16.30 38.26 -16.17
N VAL A 288 16.31 37.43 -15.12
CA VAL A 288 17.46 36.56 -14.82
C VAL A 288 17.78 35.62 -15.98
N ILE A 289 16.76 34.98 -16.57
CA ILE A 289 16.93 34.08 -17.73
C ILE A 289 17.48 34.85 -18.94
N VAL A 290 16.96 36.07 -19.20
CA VAL A 290 17.43 36.94 -20.29
C VAL A 290 18.88 37.39 -20.06
N ASP A 291 19.27 37.75 -18.83
CA ASP A 291 20.62 38.17 -18.48
C ASP A 291 21.66 37.05 -18.61
N ASP A 292 21.27 35.81 -18.33
CA ASP A 292 22.10 34.62 -18.53
C ASP A 292 22.23 34.25 -20.02
N ILE A 293 21.14 34.30 -20.80
CA ILE A 293 21.20 34.13 -22.27
C ILE A 293 22.16 35.16 -22.88
N ILE A 294 22.04 36.43 -22.50
CA ILE A 294 22.89 37.51 -22.99
C ILE A 294 24.34 37.35 -22.51
N ARG A 295 24.57 36.79 -21.32
CA ARG A 295 25.90 36.43 -20.82
C ARG A 295 26.58 35.38 -21.70
N ILE A 296 25.89 34.30 -22.05
CA ILE A 296 26.43 33.24 -22.92
C ILE A 296 26.71 33.80 -24.33
N ILE A 297 25.81 34.61 -24.90
CA ILE A 297 26.03 35.27 -26.19
C ILE A 297 27.26 36.21 -26.14
N SER A 298 27.43 36.95 -25.03
CA SER A 298 28.62 37.81 -24.81
C SER A 298 29.92 37.01 -24.70
N GLU A 299 29.87 35.81 -24.10
CA GLU A 299 31.02 34.91 -23.97
C GLU A 299 31.39 34.26 -25.32
N PHE A 300 30.40 33.88 -26.14
CA PHE A 300 30.60 33.41 -27.52
C PHE A 300 31.24 34.47 -28.43
N ILE A 301 30.73 35.71 -28.42
CA ILE A 301 31.32 36.81 -29.21
C ILE A 301 32.79 37.05 -28.82
N ARG A 302 33.10 36.94 -27.52
CA ARG A 302 34.49 37.02 -27.01
C ARG A 302 35.36 35.85 -27.49
N GLN A 303 34.81 34.63 -27.61
CA GLN A 303 35.54 33.47 -28.15
C GLN A 303 35.91 33.64 -29.64
N LEU A 304 35.13 34.41 -30.39
CA LEU A 304 35.43 34.79 -31.78
C LEU A 304 36.50 35.90 -31.89
N ASN A 305 37.02 36.39 -30.76
CA ASN A 305 37.92 37.55 -30.65
C ASN A 305 37.32 38.89 -31.16
N ILE A 306 36.00 38.98 -31.29
CA ILE A 306 35.27 40.20 -31.68
C ILE A 306 34.94 41.01 -30.42
N ARG A 307 35.15 42.33 -30.44
CA ARG A 307 34.81 43.23 -29.33
C ARG A 307 33.36 43.71 -29.44
N ALA A 308 32.71 43.99 -28.31
CA ALA A 308 31.28 44.33 -28.26
C ALA A 308 30.91 45.66 -28.97
N ASP A 309 31.90 46.52 -29.25
CA ASP A 309 31.80 47.77 -30.03
C ASP A 309 32.11 47.60 -31.54
N GLU A 310 32.54 46.41 -31.97
CA GLU A 310 32.83 46.11 -33.38
C GLU A 310 31.57 45.66 -34.14
N ILE A 311 30.58 45.11 -33.44
CA ILE A 311 29.27 44.72 -33.99
C ILE A 311 28.53 45.96 -34.50
N LYS A 312 28.15 45.97 -35.79
CA LYS A 312 27.51 47.11 -36.48
C LYS A 312 26.00 47.03 -36.54
N GLY A 313 25.42 45.90 -36.15
CA GLY A 313 23.99 45.79 -35.94
C GLY A 313 23.59 44.45 -35.36
N ILE A 314 22.40 44.43 -34.77
CA ILE A 314 21.81 43.22 -34.19
C ILE A 314 20.44 42.98 -34.83
N LEU A 315 20.22 41.76 -35.28
CA LEU A 315 18.96 41.29 -35.85
C LEU A 315 18.29 40.35 -34.86
N PHE A 316 17.04 40.65 -34.51
CA PHE A 316 16.15 39.78 -33.75
C PHE A 316 15.09 39.19 -34.69
N LEU A 317 15.01 37.86 -34.77
CA LEU A 317 14.04 37.14 -35.59
C LEU A 317 13.19 36.23 -34.69
N GLY A 318 11.87 36.35 -34.75
CA GLY A 318 10.94 35.53 -33.96
C GLY A 318 10.17 36.33 -32.90
N ASN A 319 9.02 35.80 -32.46
CA ASN A 319 8.09 36.56 -31.60
C ASN A 319 8.60 36.78 -30.16
N THR A 320 9.54 35.97 -29.69
CA THR A 320 10.17 36.09 -28.35
C THR A 320 10.83 37.45 -28.12
N PHE A 321 11.34 38.08 -29.18
CA PHE A 321 11.98 39.40 -29.12
C PHE A 321 10.99 40.58 -29.12
N THR A 322 9.68 40.34 -29.02
CA THR A 322 8.69 41.39 -28.76
C THR A 322 8.75 41.93 -27.32
N ASN A 323 9.46 41.24 -26.41
CA ASN A 323 9.67 41.67 -25.04
C ASN A 323 10.88 42.63 -24.91
N ALA A 324 10.64 43.84 -24.40
CA ALA A 324 11.65 44.87 -24.15
C ALA A 324 12.68 44.54 -23.04
N GLN A 325 12.62 43.36 -22.41
CA GLN A 325 13.73 42.84 -21.57
C GLN A 325 14.97 42.52 -22.42
N PHE A 326 14.82 41.82 -23.56
CA PHE A 326 15.94 41.49 -24.46
C PHE A 326 16.61 42.74 -25.05
N GLU A 327 15.81 43.72 -25.48
CA GLU A 327 16.33 45.00 -26.00
C GLU A 327 17.19 45.74 -24.97
N ARG A 328 16.75 45.81 -23.71
CA ARG A 328 17.50 46.49 -22.64
C ARG A 328 18.80 45.78 -22.31
N GLY A 329 18.74 44.50 -21.95
CA GLY A 329 19.95 43.74 -21.56
C GLY A 329 21.01 43.67 -22.67
N ILE A 330 20.60 43.72 -23.94
CA ILE A 330 21.53 43.79 -25.08
C ILE A 330 22.07 45.22 -25.26
N SER A 331 21.23 46.25 -25.18
CA SER A 331 21.69 47.66 -25.25
C SER A 331 22.61 48.05 -24.10
N GLU A 332 22.51 47.39 -22.95
CA GLU A 332 23.39 47.56 -21.78
C GLU A 332 24.78 46.93 -21.97
N ARG A 333 24.98 46.05 -22.96
CA ARG A 333 26.25 45.35 -23.21
C ARG A 333 26.86 45.58 -24.60
N PHE A 334 26.06 45.95 -25.59
CA PHE A 334 26.48 46.15 -26.98
C PHE A 334 26.12 47.56 -27.46
N LEU A 335 27.14 48.35 -27.79
CA LEU A 335 27.00 49.73 -28.26
C LEU A 335 26.77 49.75 -29.78
N VAL A 336 25.55 49.45 -30.21
CA VAL A 336 25.22 49.19 -31.62
C VAL A 336 24.39 50.29 -32.28
N ASP A 337 24.77 50.65 -33.51
CA ASP A 337 24.10 51.69 -34.31
C ASP A 337 22.64 51.35 -34.65
N LYS A 338 22.33 50.05 -34.79
CA LYS A 338 20.99 49.58 -35.15
C LYS A 338 20.65 48.21 -34.58
N ILE A 339 19.50 48.13 -33.91
CA ILE A 339 18.79 46.86 -33.69
C ILE A 339 17.57 46.82 -34.64
N VAL A 340 17.37 45.69 -35.32
CA VAL A 340 16.23 45.42 -36.21
C VAL A 340 15.47 44.21 -35.68
N ARG A 341 14.14 44.22 -35.81
CA ARG A 341 13.26 43.16 -35.29
C ARG A 341 12.29 42.71 -36.37
N TYR A 342 12.18 41.39 -36.55
CA TYR A 342 11.22 40.77 -37.45
C TYR A 342 10.41 39.70 -36.71
N LYS A 343 9.08 39.75 -36.87
CA LYS A 343 8.15 38.78 -36.33
C LYS A 343 8.02 37.57 -37.25
N GLU A 344 7.50 36.46 -36.74
CA GLU A 344 7.22 35.28 -37.56
C GLU A 344 6.23 35.56 -38.71
N SER A 345 5.37 36.58 -38.56
CA SER A 345 4.47 37.06 -39.62
C SER A 345 5.20 37.69 -40.83
N GLU A 346 6.48 38.05 -40.68
CA GLU A 346 7.31 38.66 -41.72
C GLU A 346 8.22 37.64 -42.42
N LEU A 347 8.30 36.41 -41.90
CA LEU A 347 9.05 35.32 -42.52
C LEU A 347 8.74 35.09 -44.01
N PRO A 348 7.49 35.14 -44.50
CA PRO A 348 7.23 35.01 -45.95
C PRO A 348 7.97 36.06 -46.80
N ASN A 349 8.16 37.28 -46.27
CA ASN A 349 8.84 38.36 -46.97
C ASN A 349 10.37 38.17 -46.95
N ILE A 350 10.90 37.70 -45.81
CA ILE A 350 12.32 37.40 -45.61
C ILE A 350 12.74 36.21 -46.49
N VAL A 351 11.99 35.13 -46.43
CA VAL A 351 12.19 33.91 -47.24
C VAL A 351 12.16 34.23 -48.74
N GLY A 352 11.29 35.15 -49.14
CA GLY A 352 11.18 35.60 -50.52
C GLY A 352 12.48 36.20 -51.10
N VAL A 353 13.36 36.75 -50.27
CA VAL A 353 14.65 37.31 -50.71
C VAL A 353 15.55 36.25 -51.35
N TYR A 354 15.37 34.97 -50.99
CA TYR A 354 16.13 33.87 -51.59
C TYR A 354 15.97 33.81 -53.11
N SER A 355 14.79 34.17 -53.64
CA SER A 355 14.52 34.22 -55.09
C SER A 355 15.27 35.33 -55.85
N VAL A 356 15.91 36.26 -55.14
CA VAL A 356 16.65 37.42 -55.68
C VAL A 356 18.07 37.55 -55.09
N LEU A 357 18.62 36.43 -54.61
CA LEU A 357 20.03 36.29 -54.23
C LEU A 357 20.84 35.66 -55.35
N ASP A 358 22.12 36.00 -55.42
CA ASP A 358 23.10 35.25 -56.19
C ASP A 358 23.37 33.92 -55.48
N CYS A 359 22.97 32.80 -56.10
CA CYS A 359 23.16 31.48 -55.53
C CYS A 359 24.61 31.00 -55.60
N SER A 360 25.48 31.60 -56.44
CA SER A 360 26.86 31.11 -56.57
C SER A 360 27.69 31.31 -55.30
N GLN A 361 27.26 32.19 -54.38
CA GLN A 361 27.92 32.37 -53.07
C GLN A 361 27.82 31.15 -52.14
N PHE A 362 26.94 30.18 -52.45
CA PHE A 362 26.68 29.01 -51.59
C PHE A 362 27.36 27.71 -52.07
N SER A 363 28.01 27.69 -53.24
CA SER A 363 28.56 26.45 -53.87
C SER A 363 29.29 25.53 -52.89
N ASP A 364 30.23 26.10 -52.16
CA ASP A 364 31.13 25.36 -51.28
C ASP A 364 30.36 24.81 -50.07
N ALA A 365 29.40 25.59 -49.56
CA ALA A 365 28.53 25.19 -48.47
C ALA A 365 27.52 24.10 -48.89
N THR A 366 27.09 24.08 -50.16
CA THR A 366 26.25 23.03 -50.75
C THR A 366 27.02 21.72 -50.86
N THR A 367 28.27 21.73 -51.36
CA THR A 367 29.10 20.51 -51.37
C THR A 367 29.44 19.99 -49.97
N LEU A 368 29.59 20.88 -48.97
CA LEU A 368 29.79 20.49 -47.58
C LEU A 368 28.53 19.86 -46.96
N PHE A 369 27.35 20.37 -47.29
CA PHE A 369 26.06 19.82 -46.87
C PHE A 369 25.79 18.43 -47.46
N GLU A 370 26.12 18.20 -48.73
CA GLU A 370 26.02 16.87 -49.35
C GLU A 370 26.91 15.87 -48.60
N GLN A 371 28.17 16.24 -48.34
CA GLN A 371 29.12 15.40 -47.58
C GLN A 371 28.69 15.15 -46.13
N SER A 372 28.09 16.14 -45.44
CA SER A 372 27.61 15.95 -44.07
C SER A 372 26.36 15.07 -44.02
N ALA A 373 25.43 15.23 -44.96
CA ALA A 373 24.25 14.37 -45.10
C ALA A 373 24.65 12.91 -45.40
N GLU A 374 25.59 12.66 -46.33
CA GLU A 374 26.09 11.30 -46.61
C GLU A 374 26.78 10.68 -45.39
N ALA A 375 27.65 11.43 -44.70
CA ALA A 375 28.36 10.96 -43.51
C ALA A 375 27.41 10.67 -42.33
N GLU A 376 26.37 11.48 -42.13
CA GLU A 376 25.33 11.25 -41.13
C GLU A 376 24.43 10.05 -41.52
N ALA A 377 24.05 9.90 -42.78
CA ALA A 377 23.28 8.75 -43.26
C ALA A 377 24.03 7.42 -43.03
N LEU A 378 25.34 7.40 -43.29
CA LEU A 378 26.20 6.25 -43.02
C LEU A 378 26.29 5.95 -41.52
N ARG A 379 26.40 6.96 -40.65
CA ARG A 379 26.38 6.79 -39.19
C ARG A 379 25.06 6.18 -38.72
N LEU A 380 23.93 6.69 -39.18
CA LEU A 380 22.59 6.17 -38.84
C LEU A 380 22.40 4.73 -39.32
N LYS A 381 22.87 4.41 -40.54
CA LYS A 381 22.86 3.04 -41.07
C LYS A 381 23.67 2.09 -40.19
N ASN A 382 24.93 2.43 -39.89
CA ASN A 382 25.82 1.60 -39.08
C ASN A 382 25.26 1.38 -37.65
N ALA A 383 24.67 2.42 -37.04
CA ALA A 383 24.02 2.31 -35.74
C ALA A 383 22.81 1.37 -35.75
N ARG A 384 21.97 1.44 -36.80
CA ARG A 384 20.84 0.51 -37.00
C ARG A 384 21.31 -0.93 -37.16
N GLU A 385 22.33 -1.17 -37.99
CA GLU A 385 22.91 -2.50 -38.19
C GLU A 385 23.57 -3.05 -36.92
N GLU A 386 24.09 -2.19 -36.03
CA GLU A 386 24.56 -2.59 -34.69
C GLU A 386 23.41 -2.91 -33.72
N GLU A 387 22.35 -2.09 -33.69
CA GLU A 387 21.14 -2.38 -32.91
C GLU A 387 20.47 -3.70 -33.33
N GLU A 388 20.38 -3.97 -34.63
CA GLU A 388 19.77 -5.21 -35.12
C GLU A 388 20.61 -6.43 -34.79
N ARG A 389 21.94 -6.37 -34.92
CA ARG A 389 22.83 -7.44 -34.45
C ARG A 389 22.72 -7.66 -32.94
N LYS A 390 22.56 -6.60 -32.14
CA LYS A 390 22.30 -6.72 -30.69
C LYS A 390 20.95 -7.37 -30.40
N LYS A 391 19.88 -6.99 -31.11
CA LYS A 391 18.52 -7.58 -30.95
C LYS A 391 18.49 -9.04 -31.40
N GLN A 392 19.17 -9.38 -32.51
CA GLN A 392 19.32 -10.75 -32.99
C GLN A 392 20.11 -11.61 -31.99
N ALA A 393 21.30 -11.15 -31.56
CA ALA A 393 22.11 -11.86 -30.57
C ALA A 393 21.38 -12.04 -29.23
N ALA A 394 20.61 -11.04 -28.77
CA ALA A 394 19.79 -11.16 -27.57
C ALA A 394 18.66 -12.20 -27.74
N ALA A 395 17.95 -12.20 -28.88
CA ALA A 395 16.91 -13.19 -29.17
C ALA A 395 17.47 -14.61 -29.40
N GLU A 396 18.70 -14.75 -29.90
CA GLU A 396 19.42 -16.01 -30.00
C GLU A 396 19.87 -16.52 -28.63
N GLN A 397 20.38 -15.64 -27.76
CA GLN A 397 20.70 -15.96 -26.36
C GLN A 397 19.44 -16.33 -25.56
N GLU A 398 18.32 -15.64 -25.76
CA GLU A 398 17.04 -15.97 -25.12
C GLU A 398 16.52 -17.33 -25.59
N LYS A 399 16.57 -17.63 -26.89
CA LYS A 399 16.22 -18.96 -27.43
C LYS A 399 17.15 -20.06 -26.93
N ALA A 400 18.45 -19.81 -26.88
CA ALA A 400 19.42 -20.77 -26.37
C ALA A 400 19.19 -21.06 -24.88
N ALA A 401 18.98 -20.02 -24.05
CA ALA A 401 18.65 -20.16 -22.65
C ALA A 401 17.27 -20.80 -22.40
N ALA A 402 16.30 -20.59 -23.30
CA ALA A 402 15.01 -21.28 -23.25
C ALA A 402 15.15 -22.78 -23.57
N ALA A 403 15.92 -23.13 -24.61
CA ALA A 403 16.21 -24.52 -24.96
C ALA A 403 17.05 -25.24 -23.88
N GLU A 404 18.01 -24.55 -23.25
CA GLU A 404 18.80 -25.06 -22.13
C GLU A 404 17.92 -25.32 -20.90
N ARG A 405 16.97 -24.42 -20.59
CA ARG A 405 15.95 -24.66 -19.55
C ARG A 405 15.05 -25.82 -19.89
N GLU A 406 14.53 -25.90 -21.11
CA GLU A 406 13.64 -26.98 -21.53
C GLU A 406 14.33 -28.35 -21.47
N ALA A 407 15.61 -28.43 -21.88
CA ALA A 407 16.45 -29.61 -21.75
C ALA A 407 16.73 -29.96 -20.26
N HIS A 408 17.04 -28.97 -19.43
CA HIS A 408 17.23 -29.20 -17.99
C HIS A 408 15.94 -29.67 -17.29
N GLU A 409 14.80 -29.06 -17.62
CA GLU A 409 13.48 -29.49 -17.13
C GLU A 409 13.11 -30.88 -17.65
N ALA A 410 13.51 -31.26 -18.87
CA ALA A 410 13.35 -32.61 -19.39
C ALA A 410 14.21 -33.61 -18.58
N ASP A 411 15.49 -33.33 -18.34
CA ASP A 411 16.36 -34.20 -17.55
C ASP A 411 15.89 -34.33 -16.08
N VAL A 412 15.40 -33.25 -15.47
CA VAL A 412 14.82 -33.29 -14.10
C VAL A 412 13.51 -34.09 -14.07
N ARG A 413 12.63 -33.94 -15.07
CA ARG A 413 11.42 -34.79 -15.21
C ARG A 413 11.81 -36.26 -15.38
N TYR A 414 12.78 -36.57 -16.24
CA TYR A 414 13.28 -37.93 -16.45
C TYR A 414 13.81 -38.56 -15.15
N GLN A 415 14.63 -37.83 -14.39
CA GLN A 415 15.12 -38.28 -13.07
C GLN A 415 13.96 -38.53 -12.10
N THR A 416 12.98 -37.63 -12.04
CA THR A 416 11.79 -37.75 -11.17
C THR A 416 11.00 -39.02 -11.47
N TYR A 417 10.74 -39.33 -12.75
CA TYR A 417 10.05 -40.56 -13.16
C TYR A 417 10.86 -41.83 -12.82
N MET A 418 12.19 -41.79 -12.98
CA MET A 418 13.06 -42.93 -12.66
C MET A 418 13.20 -43.19 -11.15
N GLU A 419 13.17 -42.14 -10.33
CA GLU A 419 13.08 -42.26 -8.86
C GLU A 419 11.70 -42.78 -8.41
N ALA A 420 10.61 -42.28 -9.01
CA ALA A 420 9.25 -42.74 -8.75
C ALA A 420 9.08 -44.22 -9.12
N ALA A 421 9.59 -44.66 -10.27
CA ALA A 421 9.61 -46.07 -10.66
C ALA A 421 10.38 -46.96 -9.65
N ALA A 422 11.53 -46.48 -9.16
CA ALA A 422 12.32 -47.18 -8.14
C ALA A 422 11.68 -47.12 -6.73
N GLU A 423 10.73 -46.22 -6.47
CA GLU A 423 9.88 -46.28 -5.28
C GLU A 423 8.71 -47.25 -5.46
N CYS A 424 8.05 -47.27 -6.61
CA CYS A 424 7.03 -48.26 -6.94
C CYS A 424 7.60 -49.69 -6.85
N GLU A 425 8.82 -49.93 -7.34
CA GLU A 425 9.55 -51.19 -7.19
C GLU A 425 9.71 -51.59 -5.71
N ARG A 426 10.17 -50.67 -4.85
CA ARG A 426 10.29 -50.89 -3.39
C ARG A 426 8.96 -51.13 -2.68
N ARG A 427 7.86 -50.61 -3.23
CA ARG A 427 6.48 -50.80 -2.73
C ARG A 427 5.77 -52.01 -3.35
N GLN A 428 6.40 -52.71 -4.30
CA GLN A 428 5.82 -53.77 -5.13
C GLN A 428 4.60 -53.33 -5.98
N ASP A 429 4.49 -52.04 -6.29
CA ASP A 429 3.47 -51.51 -7.20
C ASP A 429 3.96 -51.59 -8.65
N TYR A 430 3.83 -52.78 -9.25
CA TYR A 430 4.31 -53.02 -10.61
C TYR A 430 3.52 -52.28 -11.69
N MET A 431 2.28 -51.82 -11.39
CA MET A 431 1.49 -50.97 -12.28
C MET A 431 2.01 -49.53 -12.27
N GLY A 432 2.16 -48.92 -11.09
CA GLY A 432 2.78 -47.60 -10.96
C GLY A 432 4.22 -47.58 -11.49
N MET A 433 4.98 -48.67 -11.32
CA MET A 433 6.29 -48.84 -11.93
C MET A 433 6.23 -48.86 -13.46
N GLN A 434 5.25 -49.56 -14.04
CA GLN A 434 5.07 -49.63 -15.50
C GLN A 434 4.81 -48.24 -16.11
N ASP A 435 3.92 -47.45 -15.50
CA ASP A 435 3.53 -46.14 -16.05
C ASP A 435 4.62 -45.08 -15.83
N ASN A 436 5.28 -45.03 -14.66
CA ASN A 436 6.45 -44.15 -14.47
C ASN A 436 7.60 -44.50 -15.45
N CYS A 437 7.84 -45.78 -15.75
CA CYS A 437 8.82 -46.17 -16.76
C CYS A 437 8.40 -45.78 -18.19
N ARG A 438 7.11 -45.74 -18.50
CA ARG A 438 6.61 -45.21 -19.79
C ARG A 438 6.83 -43.71 -19.89
N ASP A 439 6.47 -42.95 -18.87
CA ASP A 439 6.62 -41.49 -18.87
C ASP A 439 8.12 -41.08 -18.94
N ALA A 440 9.01 -41.82 -18.26
CA ALA A 440 10.45 -41.68 -18.43
C ALA A 440 10.90 -41.89 -19.89
N LEU A 441 10.36 -42.89 -20.59
CA LEU A 441 10.65 -43.15 -22.00
C LEU A 441 9.97 -42.16 -22.97
N VAL A 442 8.87 -41.50 -22.58
CA VAL A 442 8.30 -40.38 -23.36
C VAL A 442 9.27 -39.17 -23.34
N VAL A 443 9.96 -38.95 -22.22
CA VAL A 443 10.98 -37.88 -22.10
C VAL A 443 12.32 -38.30 -22.74
N ARG A 444 12.71 -39.57 -22.64
CA ARG A 444 13.98 -40.10 -23.21
C ARG A 444 13.78 -41.47 -23.91
N PRO A 445 13.38 -41.51 -25.19
CA PRO A 445 12.94 -42.74 -25.88
C PRO A 445 14.00 -43.84 -26.05
N GLU A 446 15.28 -43.49 -26.02
CA GLU A 446 16.38 -44.44 -26.26
C GLU A 446 17.06 -44.95 -24.98
N ASP A 447 16.50 -44.69 -23.78
CA ASP A 447 17.17 -45.06 -22.53
C ASP A 447 17.09 -46.59 -22.24
N PRO A 448 18.24 -47.28 -22.06
CA PRO A 448 18.28 -48.72 -21.85
C PRO A 448 17.90 -49.14 -20.42
N GLU A 449 18.04 -48.27 -19.42
CA GLU A 449 17.68 -48.59 -18.03
C GLU A 449 16.16 -48.51 -17.84
N ALA A 450 15.52 -47.44 -18.34
CA ALA A 450 14.07 -47.28 -18.32
C ALA A 450 13.39 -48.41 -19.11
N THR A 451 13.93 -48.76 -20.28
CA THR A 451 13.45 -49.89 -21.10
C THR A 451 13.54 -51.23 -20.36
N ARG A 452 14.64 -51.49 -19.63
CA ARG A 452 14.79 -52.72 -18.83
C ARG A 452 13.80 -52.75 -17.66
N LYS A 453 13.72 -51.68 -16.87
CA LYS A 453 12.79 -51.57 -15.74
C LYS A 453 11.33 -51.77 -16.18
N LEU A 454 10.94 -51.25 -17.35
CA LEU A 454 9.62 -51.49 -17.93
C LEU A 454 9.35 -52.98 -18.20
N GLN A 455 10.33 -53.73 -18.72
CA GLN A 455 10.19 -55.16 -18.98
C GLN A 455 10.14 -56.00 -17.70
N ASP A 456 10.97 -55.67 -16.71
CA ASP A 456 10.93 -56.33 -15.39
C ASP A 456 9.60 -56.07 -14.66
N ALA A 457 9.07 -54.84 -14.70
CA ALA A 457 7.75 -54.49 -14.18
C ALA A 457 6.63 -55.30 -14.84
N ILE A 458 6.65 -55.43 -16.18
CA ILE A 458 5.68 -56.23 -16.94
C ILE A 458 5.70 -57.71 -16.52
N ARG A 459 6.89 -58.29 -16.32
CA ARG A 459 7.02 -59.69 -15.85
C ARG A 459 6.44 -59.86 -14.46
N LEU A 460 6.83 -59.01 -13.51
CA LEU A 460 6.41 -59.11 -12.11
C LEU A 460 4.91 -58.86 -11.94
N ALA A 461 4.33 -57.90 -12.67
CA ALA A 461 2.88 -57.69 -12.72
C ALA A 461 2.12 -58.92 -13.27
N ALA A 462 2.68 -59.63 -14.26
CA ALA A 462 2.07 -60.84 -14.79
C ALA A 462 2.14 -62.03 -13.81
N GLU A 463 3.23 -62.15 -13.05
CA GLU A 463 3.41 -63.15 -11.98
C GLU A 463 2.47 -62.89 -10.78
N GLU A 464 2.31 -61.63 -10.35
CA GLU A 464 1.31 -61.26 -9.34
C GLU A 464 -0.12 -61.51 -9.87
N ALA A 465 -0.44 -61.10 -11.09
CA ALA A 465 -1.77 -61.33 -11.67
C ALA A 465 -2.09 -62.84 -11.83
N ALA A 466 -1.09 -63.70 -12.00
CA ALA A 466 -1.26 -65.15 -12.04
C ALA A 466 -1.54 -65.73 -10.63
N THR A 467 -0.72 -65.36 -9.63
CA THR A 467 -0.91 -65.82 -8.24
C THR A 467 -2.20 -65.28 -7.62
N ALA A 468 -2.58 -64.03 -7.91
CA ALA A 468 -3.86 -63.45 -7.51
C ALA A 468 -5.07 -64.19 -8.11
N LYS A 469 -5.00 -64.62 -9.39
CA LYS A 469 -6.04 -65.46 -10.01
C LYS A 469 -6.14 -66.84 -9.35
N GLN A 470 -5.01 -67.47 -9.04
CA GLN A 470 -4.98 -68.75 -8.33
C GLN A 470 -5.60 -68.62 -6.93
N TYR A 471 -5.14 -67.64 -6.14
CA TYR A 471 -5.71 -67.30 -4.83
C TYR A 471 -7.24 -67.07 -4.91
N ASN A 472 -7.69 -66.21 -5.83
CA ASN A 472 -9.11 -65.89 -6.01
C ASN A 472 -9.96 -67.14 -6.33
N SER A 473 -9.42 -68.11 -7.08
CA SER A 473 -10.13 -69.36 -7.38
C SER A 473 -10.30 -70.29 -6.18
N ILE A 474 -9.39 -70.24 -5.21
CA ILE A 474 -9.40 -71.11 -4.02
C ILE A 474 -10.22 -70.47 -2.89
N ILE A 475 -10.09 -69.15 -2.66
CA ILE A 475 -10.90 -68.47 -1.63
C ILE A 475 -12.40 -68.52 -1.97
N GLN A 476 -12.78 -68.52 -3.25
CA GLN A 476 -14.19 -68.70 -3.66
C GLN A 476 -14.72 -70.10 -3.32
N ARG A 477 -13.89 -71.16 -3.43
CA ARG A 477 -14.25 -72.50 -2.96
C ARG A 477 -14.34 -72.57 -1.43
N ALA A 478 -13.42 -71.92 -0.72
CA ALA A 478 -13.45 -71.82 0.74
C ALA A 478 -14.73 -71.13 1.24
N LYS A 479 -15.17 -70.05 0.57
CA LYS A 479 -16.46 -69.38 0.83
C LYS A 479 -17.64 -70.32 0.58
N GLN A 480 -17.69 -71.01 -0.57
CA GLN A 480 -18.77 -71.97 -0.86
C GLN A 480 -18.87 -73.11 0.17
N SER A 481 -17.76 -73.69 0.62
CA SER A 481 -17.78 -74.70 1.69
C SER A 481 -18.18 -74.11 3.05
N PHE A 482 -17.89 -72.83 3.31
CA PHE A 482 -18.28 -72.13 4.54
C PHE A 482 -19.78 -71.83 4.57
N ASP A 483 -20.32 -71.31 3.46
CA ASP A 483 -21.75 -70.99 3.28
C ASP A 483 -22.63 -72.26 3.31
N ASN A 484 -22.06 -73.43 2.99
CA ASN A 484 -22.69 -74.75 3.11
C ASN A 484 -22.52 -75.41 4.51
N GLU A 485 -21.98 -74.71 5.51
CA GLU A 485 -21.68 -75.22 6.86
C GLU A 485 -20.66 -76.40 6.90
N GLN A 486 -19.90 -76.62 5.83
CA GLN A 486 -18.91 -77.70 5.70
C GLN A 486 -17.56 -77.32 6.31
N TRP A 487 -17.54 -77.02 7.62
CA TRP A 487 -16.41 -76.40 8.33
C TRP A 487 -15.04 -77.07 8.10
N ASN A 488 -14.99 -78.40 8.00
CA ASN A 488 -13.74 -79.13 7.72
C ASN A 488 -13.18 -78.86 6.32
N GLU A 489 -14.04 -78.77 5.29
CA GLU A 489 -13.63 -78.45 3.91
C GLU A 489 -13.31 -76.96 3.77
N ALA A 490 -14.13 -76.09 4.38
CA ALA A 490 -13.91 -74.64 4.41
C ALA A 490 -12.53 -74.30 5.00
N LYS A 491 -12.18 -74.93 6.13
CA LYS A 491 -10.86 -74.81 6.76
C LYS A 491 -9.73 -75.22 5.81
N ALA A 492 -9.83 -76.39 5.17
CA ALA A 492 -8.77 -76.91 4.30
C ALA A 492 -8.57 -76.06 3.01
N GLN A 493 -9.66 -75.55 2.42
CA GLN A 493 -9.55 -74.62 1.28
C GLN A 493 -8.99 -73.26 1.71
N ALA A 494 -9.35 -72.77 2.89
CA ALA A 494 -8.79 -71.53 3.44
C ALA A 494 -7.29 -71.66 3.76
N GLU A 495 -6.84 -72.80 4.28
CA GLU A 495 -5.41 -73.11 4.51
C GLU A 495 -4.61 -73.12 3.20
N ASN A 496 -5.17 -73.71 2.13
CA ASN A 496 -4.58 -73.64 0.79
C ASN A 496 -4.53 -72.20 0.23
N ALA A 497 -5.54 -71.38 0.52
CA ALA A 497 -5.52 -69.96 0.15
C ALA A 497 -4.45 -69.16 0.93
N LEU A 498 -4.21 -69.51 2.20
CA LEU A 498 -3.14 -68.93 3.01
C LEU A 498 -1.75 -69.33 2.54
N ASN A 499 -1.55 -70.56 2.07
CA ASN A 499 -0.27 -71.00 1.49
C ASN A 499 0.13 -70.20 0.24
N ILE A 500 -0.83 -69.62 -0.49
CA ILE A 500 -0.58 -68.72 -1.63
C ILE A 500 -0.49 -67.25 -1.20
N LYS A 501 -1.35 -66.81 -0.26
CA LYS A 501 -1.33 -65.43 0.27
C LYS A 501 -1.48 -65.41 1.80
N PRO A 502 -0.37 -65.56 2.56
CA PRO A 502 -0.41 -65.66 4.02
C PRO A 502 -1.03 -64.44 4.72
N SER A 503 -0.94 -63.27 4.07
CA SER A 503 -1.49 -62.00 4.54
C SER A 503 -2.98 -61.79 4.26
N SER A 504 -3.69 -62.77 3.65
CA SER A 504 -5.10 -62.57 3.30
C SER A 504 -6.01 -62.72 4.52
N LEU A 505 -6.53 -61.58 5.00
CA LEU A 505 -7.50 -61.50 6.09
C LEU A 505 -8.74 -62.36 5.84
N GLU A 506 -9.27 -62.44 4.61
CA GLU A 506 -10.43 -63.30 4.32
C GLU A 506 -10.13 -64.79 4.51
N ALA A 507 -8.94 -65.24 4.09
CA ALA A 507 -8.54 -66.63 4.25
C ALA A 507 -8.25 -66.97 5.73
N GLN A 508 -7.60 -66.06 6.46
CA GLN A 508 -7.41 -66.20 7.90
C GLN A 508 -8.76 -66.26 8.64
N ARG A 509 -9.72 -65.41 8.25
CA ARG A 509 -11.06 -65.35 8.83
C ARG A 509 -11.80 -66.69 8.64
N ILE A 510 -11.93 -67.18 7.41
CA ILE A 510 -12.63 -68.45 7.12
C ILE A 510 -11.95 -69.64 7.81
N TYR A 511 -10.61 -69.67 7.84
CA TYR A 511 -9.85 -70.72 8.54
C TYR A 511 -10.13 -70.73 10.06
N GLU A 512 -10.01 -69.58 10.72
CA GLU A 512 -10.23 -69.47 12.17
C GLU A 512 -11.72 -69.57 12.54
N GLU A 513 -12.64 -69.01 11.78
CA GLU A 513 -14.09 -69.16 11.98
C GLU A 513 -14.49 -70.65 11.90
N SER A 514 -14.10 -71.36 10.84
CA SER A 514 -14.40 -72.80 10.67
C SER A 514 -13.81 -73.66 11.80
N LYS A 515 -12.56 -73.37 12.19
CA LYS A 515 -11.86 -74.00 13.31
C LYS A 515 -12.54 -73.72 14.65
N ASN A 516 -13.05 -72.50 14.85
CA ASN A 516 -13.79 -72.12 16.05
C ASN A 516 -15.17 -72.78 16.10
N HIS A 517 -15.91 -72.88 14.98
CA HIS A 517 -17.18 -73.61 14.92
C HIS A 517 -17.02 -75.09 15.30
N LEU A 518 -15.99 -75.77 14.78
CA LEU A 518 -15.66 -77.15 15.19
C LEU A 518 -15.32 -77.25 16.69
N ALA A 519 -14.49 -76.34 17.22
CA ALA A 519 -14.15 -76.31 18.64
C ALA A 519 -15.35 -75.93 19.55
N ILE A 520 -16.33 -75.19 19.02
CA ILE A 520 -17.60 -74.88 19.67
C ILE A 520 -18.48 -76.13 19.72
N GLU A 521 -18.61 -76.87 18.62
CA GLU A 521 -19.38 -78.11 18.55
C GLU A 521 -18.89 -79.14 19.58
N ASP A 522 -17.57 -79.31 19.71
CA ASP A 522 -16.98 -80.21 20.70
C ASP A 522 -17.13 -79.70 22.15
N ARG A 523 -17.06 -78.38 22.38
CA ARG A 523 -17.35 -77.79 23.70
C ARG A 523 -18.81 -77.94 24.09
N ILE A 524 -19.75 -77.85 23.15
CA ILE A 524 -21.18 -78.07 23.41
C ILE A 524 -21.41 -79.52 23.88
N LYS A 525 -20.77 -80.51 23.24
CA LYS A 525 -20.79 -81.92 23.70
C LYS A 525 -20.23 -82.04 25.12
N GLU A 526 -19.13 -81.35 25.43
CA GLU A 526 -18.56 -81.33 26.79
C GLU A 526 -19.51 -80.69 27.82
N TYR A 527 -20.10 -79.52 27.53
CA TYR A 527 -21.02 -78.85 28.46
C TYR A 527 -22.30 -79.66 28.72
N LEU A 528 -22.84 -80.36 27.71
CA LEU A 528 -23.97 -81.27 27.90
C LEU A 528 -23.64 -82.40 28.88
N THR A 529 -22.48 -83.06 28.70
CA THR A 529 -22.04 -84.12 29.63
C THR A 529 -21.66 -83.62 31.04
N ARG A 530 -21.21 -82.37 31.17
CA ARG A 530 -21.00 -81.71 32.48
C ARG A 530 -22.32 -81.33 33.16
N ALA A 531 -23.33 -80.90 32.41
CA ALA A 531 -24.67 -80.62 32.93
C ALA A 531 -25.32 -81.88 33.50
N ASP A 532 -25.22 -83.01 32.79
CA ASP A 532 -25.69 -84.33 33.24
C ASP A 532 -25.04 -84.74 34.59
N LEU A 533 -23.79 -84.34 34.84
CA LEU A 533 -23.09 -84.57 36.10
C LEU A 533 -23.55 -83.64 37.24
N PHE A 534 -23.80 -82.36 36.97
CA PHE A 534 -24.24 -81.42 38.01
C PHE A 534 -25.71 -81.58 38.42
N GLU A 535 -26.60 -81.99 37.50
CA GLU A 535 -27.98 -82.31 37.89
C GLU A 535 -28.02 -83.46 38.90
N ALA A 536 -27.16 -84.48 38.72
CA ALA A 536 -27.00 -85.58 39.68
C ALA A 536 -26.52 -85.11 41.08
N GLN A 537 -25.95 -83.91 41.21
CA GLN A 537 -25.48 -83.32 42.47
C GLN A 537 -26.47 -82.35 43.12
N LYS A 538 -27.64 -82.08 42.50
CA LYS A 538 -28.65 -81.08 42.94
C LYS A 538 -28.17 -79.62 43.00
N SER A 539 -26.99 -79.33 42.46
CA SER A 539 -26.48 -77.98 42.26
C SER A 539 -27.18 -77.34 41.05
N TYR A 540 -28.44 -76.93 41.24
CA TYR A 540 -29.32 -76.54 40.13
C TYR A 540 -28.92 -75.23 39.45
N ALA A 541 -28.29 -74.30 40.17
CA ALA A 541 -27.80 -73.06 39.57
C ALA A 541 -26.58 -73.32 38.67
N GLU A 542 -25.75 -74.29 39.04
CA GLU A 542 -24.55 -74.72 38.37
C GLU A 542 -24.86 -75.63 37.17
N ALA A 543 -25.80 -76.57 37.31
CA ALA A 543 -26.34 -77.35 36.19
C ALA A 543 -27.02 -76.43 35.15
N ALA A 544 -27.81 -75.46 35.59
CA ALA A 544 -28.37 -74.42 34.71
C ALA A 544 -27.27 -73.54 34.10
N ALA A 545 -26.16 -73.30 34.81
CA ALA A 545 -25.02 -72.56 34.26
C ALA A 545 -24.26 -73.33 33.18
N GLU A 546 -24.05 -74.66 33.30
CA GLU A 546 -23.44 -75.44 32.21
C GLU A 546 -24.37 -75.55 30.99
N LEU A 547 -25.68 -75.68 31.18
CA LEU A 547 -26.64 -75.63 30.06
C LEU A 547 -26.74 -74.25 29.42
N LYS A 548 -26.66 -73.16 30.22
CA LYS A 548 -26.52 -71.80 29.69
C LYS A 548 -25.19 -71.59 28.97
N LYS A 549 -24.10 -72.28 29.34
CA LYS A 549 -22.85 -72.27 28.56
C LYS A 549 -23.02 -72.96 27.21
N ALA A 550 -23.66 -74.13 27.16
CA ALA A 550 -24.01 -74.79 25.89
C ALA A 550 -24.88 -73.88 25.00
N LEU A 551 -25.92 -73.26 25.56
CA LEU A 551 -26.80 -72.33 24.83
C LEU A 551 -26.15 -71.00 24.44
N SER A 552 -25.16 -70.52 25.20
CA SER A 552 -24.37 -69.34 24.83
C SER A 552 -23.37 -69.62 23.70
N LEU A 553 -23.22 -70.89 23.30
CA LEU A 553 -22.44 -71.31 22.14
C LEU A 553 -23.31 -71.71 20.94
N ASP A 554 -24.49 -72.26 21.18
CA ASP A 554 -25.55 -72.45 20.17
C ASP A 554 -26.95 -72.26 20.79
N GLU A 555 -27.56 -71.09 20.52
CA GLU A 555 -28.90 -70.74 21.01
C GLU A 555 -30.01 -71.64 20.46
N LYS A 556 -29.78 -72.32 19.33
CA LYS A 556 -30.75 -73.20 18.65
C LYS A 556 -30.60 -74.66 19.06
N ASN A 557 -29.70 -74.98 19.98
CA ASN A 557 -29.48 -76.35 20.44
C ASN A 557 -30.70 -76.87 21.22
N ALA A 558 -31.60 -77.56 20.51
CA ALA A 558 -32.87 -78.06 21.05
C ALA A 558 -32.69 -78.91 22.32
N ALA A 559 -31.62 -79.73 22.37
CA ALA A 559 -31.32 -80.60 23.51
C ALA A 559 -30.88 -79.81 24.76
N ALA A 560 -30.26 -78.64 24.59
CA ALA A 560 -29.89 -77.77 25.71
C ALA A 560 -31.07 -76.88 26.16
N THR A 561 -31.91 -76.39 25.23
CA THR A 561 -33.07 -75.54 25.57
C THR A 561 -34.10 -76.25 26.44
N GLU A 562 -34.42 -77.52 26.12
CA GLU A 562 -35.44 -78.29 26.85
C GLU A 562 -34.99 -78.56 28.29
N ARG A 563 -33.73 -78.98 28.47
CA ARG A 563 -33.13 -79.25 29.78
C ARG A 563 -33.03 -78.01 30.66
N LEU A 564 -32.75 -76.83 30.09
CA LEU A 564 -32.60 -75.61 30.88
C LEU A 564 -33.89 -75.23 31.61
N HIS A 565 -35.03 -75.28 30.92
CA HIS A 565 -36.30 -74.80 31.45
C HIS A 565 -36.73 -75.56 32.73
N GLY A 566 -36.41 -76.85 32.82
CA GLY A 566 -36.68 -77.68 34.00
C GLY A 566 -35.87 -77.32 35.26
N LEU A 567 -34.81 -76.52 35.13
CA LEU A 567 -33.95 -76.08 36.24
C LEU A 567 -34.24 -74.64 36.70
N GLU A 568 -34.57 -73.72 35.79
CA GLU A 568 -34.81 -72.31 36.16
C GLU A 568 -35.99 -72.13 37.12
N LEU A 569 -37.03 -72.96 36.97
CA LEU A 569 -38.17 -73.01 37.89
C LEU A 569 -37.72 -73.28 39.34
N ARG A 570 -36.66 -74.07 39.55
CA ARG A 570 -36.10 -74.41 40.87
C ARG A 570 -35.26 -73.26 41.48
N GLN A 571 -34.95 -72.21 40.71
CA GLN A 571 -34.08 -71.10 41.16
C GLN A 571 -34.87 -69.88 41.67
N GLN A 572 -36.04 -69.56 41.09
CA GLN A 572 -36.76 -68.32 41.39
C GLN A 572 -37.24 -68.24 42.85
N GLU A 573 -37.58 -69.38 43.46
CA GLU A 573 -38.06 -69.49 44.84
C GLU A 573 -37.03 -69.04 45.91
N PHE A 574 -35.75 -68.96 45.53
CA PHE A 574 -34.65 -68.56 46.42
C PHE A 574 -34.46 -67.04 46.49
N LEU A 575 -34.39 -66.36 45.34
CA LEU A 575 -33.92 -64.97 45.23
C LEU A 575 -34.87 -63.93 45.85
N SER A 576 -36.18 -64.19 45.85
CA SER A 576 -37.22 -63.26 46.30
C SER A 576 -37.03 -62.76 47.74
N LYS A 577 -36.43 -63.58 48.61
CA LYS A 577 -36.20 -63.29 50.03
C LYS A 577 -35.06 -62.28 50.27
N LEU A 578 -34.09 -62.19 49.37
CA LEU A 578 -32.85 -61.45 49.59
C LEU A 578 -33.02 -59.93 49.34
N GLN A 579 -33.85 -59.53 48.38
CA GLN A 579 -34.03 -58.11 48.03
C GLN A 579 -34.67 -57.28 49.16
N GLN A 580 -35.62 -57.85 49.90
CA GLN A 580 -36.46 -57.11 50.86
C GLN A 580 -35.65 -56.41 51.97
N LEU A 581 -34.53 -56.99 52.38
CA LEU A 581 -33.64 -56.44 53.41
C LEU A 581 -32.80 -55.24 52.92
N LYS A 582 -32.40 -55.22 51.63
CA LYS A 582 -31.48 -54.19 51.09
C LYS A 582 -32.14 -52.81 50.99
N THR A 583 -33.43 -52.76 50.66
CA THR A 583 -34.20 -51.50 50.53
C THR A 583 -34.29 -50.71 51.82
N GLN A 584 -34.29 -51.40 52.97
CA GLN A 584 -34.44 -50.77 54.29
C GLN A 584 -33.20 -49.94 54.68
N LEU A 585 -32.01 -50.40 54.28
CA LEU A 585 -30.72 -49.76 54.60
C LEU A 585 -30.59 -48.34 54.01
N GLN A 586 -31.03 -48.13 52.77
CA GLN A 586 -30.81 -46.88 52.05
C GLN A 586 -31.64 -45.70 52.59
N ASN A 587 -32.82 -45.99 53.14
CA ASN A 587 -33.71 -44.96 53.70
C ASN A 587 -33.15 -44.32 54.98
N ALA A 588 -32.28 -45.02 55.71
CA ALA A 588 -31.62 -44.48 56.89
C ALA A 588 -30.61 -43.38 56.52
N GLU A 589 -29.73 -43.65 55.56
CA GLU A 589 -28.61 -42.78 55.18
C GLU A 589 -29.08 -41.41 54.64
N GLN A 590 -30.19 -41.37 53.89
CA GLN A 590 -30.69 -40.13 53.29
C GLN A 590 -31.27 -39.12 54.29
N THR A 591 -31.61 -39.56 55.51
CA THR A 591 -32.18 -38.69 56.55
C THR A 591 -31.14 -38.13 57.53
N ASP A 592 -29.85 -38.30 57.21
CA ASP A 592 -28.69 -38.03 58.06
C ASP A 592 -28.74 -38.75 59.43
N ARG A 593 -29.53 -39.84 59.51
CA ARG A 593 -29.67 -40.72 60.69
C ARG A 593 -28.62 -41.83 60.65
N LEU A 594 -27.37 -41.40 60.67
CA LEU A 594 -26.17 -42.22 60.43
C LEU A 594 -26.09 -43.46 61.34
N ASP A 595 -26.67 -43.41 62.54
CA ASP A 595 -26.73 -44.55 63.48
C ASP A 595 -27.59 -45.72 62.95
N THR A 596 -28.82 -45.44 62.48
CA THR A 596 -29.78 -46.50 62.09
C THR A 596 -29.35 -47.30 60.85
N ALA A 597 -28.46 -46.75 60.04
CA ALA A 597 -27.88 -47.45 58.89
C ALA A 597 -26.88 -48.56 59.30
N VAL A 598 -26.36 -48.53 60.54
CA VAL A 598 -25.40 -49.53 61.02
C VAL A 598 -26.04 -50.89 61.28
N GLU A 599 -27.27 -50.93 61.79
CA GLU A 599 -27.92 -52.18 62.22
C GLU A 599 -28.35 -53.08 61.04
N ILE A 600 -28.92 -52.48 59.98
CA ILE A 600 -29.48 -53.23 58.84
C ILE A 600 -28.37 -53.94 58.03
N CYS A 601 -27.13 -53.43 58.11
CA CYS A 601 -25.95 -54.11 57.59
C CYS A 601 -25.71 -55.51 58.23
N GLY A 602 -26.20 -55.77 59.45
CA GLY A 602 -26.01 -57.06 60.13
C GLY A 602 -26.78 -58.21 59.47
N GLN A 603 -28.10 -58.06 59.31
CA GLN A 603 -28.98 -59.15 58.83
C GLN A 603 -28.68 -59.61 57.40
N LEU A 604 -28.06 -58.74 56.60
CA LEU A 604 -27.63 -59.04 55.23
C LEU A 604 -26.42 -59.99 55.13
N ALA A 605 -25.82 -60.38 56.26
CA ALA A 605 -24.72 -61.35 56.30
C ALA A 605 -25.20 -62.82 56.32
N ASP A 606 -26.30 -63.14 57.01
CA ASP A 606 -26.64 -64.53 57.33
C ASP A 606 -27.31 -65.29 56.17
N LEU A 607 -28.19 -64.63 55.42
CA LEU A 607 -28.87 -65.21 54.24
C LEU A 607 -27.99 -65.20 52.98
N ASP A 608 -26.94 -64.38 52.97
CA ASP A 608 -26.01 -64.19 51.84
C ASP A 608 -24.60 -64.51 52.34
N SER A 609 -24.36 -65.81 52.57
CA SER A 609 -23.09 -66.36 53.08
C SER A 609 -21.86 -65.98 52.23
N SER A 610 -22.09 -65.55 51.00
CA SER A 610 -21.10 -64.98 50.08
C SER A 610 -20.65 -63.55 50.41
N ASN A 611 -21.44 -62.72 51.10
CA ASN A 611 -21.22 -61.26 51.15
C ASN A 611 -21.01 -60.65 52.56
N VAL A 612 -20.95 -61.46 53.62
CA VAL A 612 -20.75 -61.07 55.04
C VAL A 612 -19.87 -59.83 55.26
N ARG A 613 -18.66 -59.83 54.69
CA ARG A 613 -17.63 -58.80 54.95
C ARG A 613 -17.98 -57.39 54.46
N ARG A 614 -18.73 -57.26 53.37
CA ARG A 614 -18.99 -55.93 52.76
C ARG A 614 -19.84 -55.05 53.67
N TRP A 615 -20.79 -55.64 54.35
CA TRP A 615 -21.75 -54.91 55.19
C TRP A 615 -21.10 -54.42 56.49
N SER A 616 -20.11 -55.13 57.03
CA SER A 616 -19.40 -54.71 58.25
C SER A 616 -18.44 -53.54 58.04
N GLU A 617 -17.82 -53.40 56.85
CA GLU A 617 -16.92 -52.28 56.56
C GLU A 617 -17.67 -50.96 56.35
N LYS A 618 -18.85 -50.95 55.70
CA LYS A 618 -19.62 -49.71 55.49
C LYS A 618 -20.11 -49.08 56.81
N ALA A 619 -20.47 -49.91 57.79
CA ALA A 619 -20.88 -49.48 59.12
C ALA A 619 -19.83 -48.58 59.83
N GLN A 620 -18.53 -48.76 59.56
CA GLN A 620 -17.47 -47.98 60.22
C GLN A 620 -17.32 -46.56 59.66
N GLN A 621 -17.61 -46.33 58.37
CA GLN A 621 -17.38 -45.03 57.73
C GLN A 621 -18.39 -43.97 58.21
N LEU A 622 -19.63 -44.35 58.46
CA LEU A 622 -20.68 -43.44 58.94
C LEU A 622 -20.32 -42.84 60.33
N GLN A 623 -19.53 -43.57 61.13
CA GLN A 623 -19.10 -43.17 62.47
C GLN A 623 -17.93 -42.17 62.53
N SER A 624 -17.27 -41.86 61.41
CA SER A 624 -16.22 -40.83 61.37
C SER A 624 -16.78 -39.44 61.06
N SER A 625 -17.67 -39.34 60.06
CA SER A 625 -18.23 -38.06 59.58
C SER A 625 -18.97 -37.26 60.66
N ILE A 626 -19.61 -37.95 61.62
CA ILE A 626 -20.27 -37.35 62.79
C ILE A 626 -19.32 -36.42 63.56
N ARG A 627 -18.03 -36.78 63.70
CA ARG A 627 -17.07 -36.13 64.61
C ARG A 627 -16.53 -34.81 64.08
N GLU A 628 -16.41 -34.66 62.76
CA GLU A 628 -15.82 -33.45 62.16
C GLU A 628 -16.75 -32.23 62.25
N ASN A 629 -18.06 -32.46 62.19
CA ASN A 629 -19.07 -31.40 62.19
C ASN A 629 -19.21 -30.66 63.54
N GLU A 630 -18.80 -31.27 64.65
CA GLU A 630 -18.86 -30.65 65.98
C GLU A 630 -17.76 -29.59 66.18
N GLN A 631 -16.52 -29.91 65.77
CA GLN A 631 -15.36 -29.05 66.01
C GLN A 631 -15.48 -27.66 65.34
N ARG A 632 -16.08 -27.61 64.15
CA ARG A 632 -16.25 -26.35 63.39
C ARG A 632 -17.09 -25.31 64.13
N LYS A 633 -18.08 -25.73 64.93
CA LYS A 633 -19.03 -24.82 65.61
C LYS A 633 -18.40 -24.02 66.75
N GLN A 634 -17.41 -24.59 67.45
CA GLN A 634 -16.81 -23.97 68.63
C GLN A 634 -15.97 -22.73 68.28
N ARG A 635 -15.17 -22.81 67.20
CA ARG A 635 -14.20 -21.77 66.81
C ARG A 635 -14.85 -20.43 66.47
N LEU A 636 -16.08 -20.43 65.96
CA LEU A 636 -16.80 -19.22 65.59
C LEU A 636 -17.21 -18.36 66.81
N GLN A 637 -17.46 -18.98 67.96
CA GLN A 637 -18.00 -18.26 69.13
C GLN A 637 -17.00 -17.29 69.76
N GLN A 638 -15.70 -17.59 69.72
CA GLN A 638 -14.65 -16.74 70.32
C GLN A 638 -14.53 -15.38 69.62
N LEU A 639 -14.46 -15.37 68.28
CA LEU A 639 -14.25 -14.15 67.47
C LEU A 639 -15.33 -13.09 67.63
N ARG A 640 -16.56 -13.46 68.04
CA ARG A 640 -17.63 -12.49 68.34
C ARG A 640 -17.33 -11.67 69.61
N SER A 641 -16.64 -12.24 70.59
CA SER A 641 -16.37 -11.59 71.88
C SER A 641 -15.38 -10.41 71.77
N ASP A 642 -14.34 -10.56 70.96
CA ASP A 642 -13.27 -9.57 70.85
C ASP A 642 -13.75 -8.26 70.22
N ILE A 643 -14.68 -8.37 69.25
CA ILE A 643 -15.28 -7.24 68.51
C ILE A 643 -16.07 -6.30 69.43
N ASP A 644 -16.82 -6.85 70.37
CA ASP A 644 -17.67 -6.06 71.27
C ASP A 644 -16.84 -5.22 72.24
N THR A 645 -15.68 -5.74 72.66
CA THR A 645 -14.77 -5.05 73.58
C THR A 645 -14.20 -3.79 72.93
N ALA A 646 -13.65 -3.90 71.72
CA ALA A 646 -13.04 -2.76 71.01
C ALA A 646 -14.05 -1.66 70.64
N PHE A 647 -15.35 -1.99 70.55
CA PHE A 647 -16.42 -1.00 70.26
C PHE A 647 -16.71 -0.09 71.46
N PHE A 648 -16.40 -0.51 72.69
CA PHE A 648 -16.67 0.24 73.91
C PHE A 648 -15.69 1.39 74.15
N ASP A 649 -14.40 1.19 73.85
CA ASP A 649 -13.31 2.15 74.12
C ASP A 649 -13.28 3.38 73.17
N GLU A 650 -14.31 3.57 72.34
CA GLU A 650 -14.41 4.54 71.23
C GLU A 650 -13.18 4.56 70.27
N ASN A 651 -12.32 3.53 70.26
CA ASN A 651 -11.20 3.44 69.32
C ASN A 651 -11.65 2.89 67.97
N TRP A 652 -12.29 3.74 67.18
CA TRP A 652 -12.92 3.42 65.90
C TRP A 652 -11.98 2.79 64.85
N THR A 653 -10.66 2.90 64.99
CA THR A 653 -9.71 2.23 64.09
C THR A 653 -9.55 0.74 64.38
N LEU A 654 -9.56 0.34 65.67
CA LEU A 654 -9.39 -1.04 66.09
C LEU A 654 -10.67 -1.88 65.89
N VAL A 655 -11.84 -1.26 66.08
CA VAL A 655 -13.15 -1.86 65.76
C VAL A 655 -13.18 -2.42 64.34
N ALA A 656 -12.60 -1.68 63.39
CA ALA A 656 -12.71 -1.98 61.98
C ALA A 656 -12.01 -3.29 61.58
N THR A 657 -10.83 -3.57 62.14
CA THR A 657 -10.03 -4.74 61.76
C THR A 657 -10.56 -6.04 62.37
N LEU A 658 -11.03 -6.01 63.62
CA LEU A 658 -11.62 -7.18 64.27
C LEU A 658 -12.92 -7.63 63.57
N CYS A 659 -13.75 -6.68 63.12
CA CYS A 659 -14.98 -6.98 62.38
C CYS A 659 -14.71 -7.73 61.06
N GLU A 660 -13.61 -7.43 60.36
CA GLU A 660 -13.28 -8.06 59.08
C GLU A 660 -12.80 -9.52 59.25
N ASN A 661 -12.16 -9.85 60.36
CA ASN A 661 -11.69 -11.22 60.63
C ASN A 661 -12.83 -12.22 60.91
N ALA A 662 -13.82 -11.87 61.73
CA ALA A 662 -14.91 -12.78 62.06
C ALA A 662 -15.77 -13.15 60.83
N LEU A 663 -15.97 -12.19 59.93
CA LEU A 663 -16.71 -12.34 58.68
C LEU A 663 -16.06 -13.31 57.67
N SER A 664 -14.84 -13.80 57.94
CA SER A 664 -14.17 -14.84 57.13
C SER A 664 -14.55 -16.27 57.52
N ILE A 665 -15.17 -16.49 58.69
CA ILE A 665 -15.59 -17.82 59.16
C ILE A 665 -17.11 -18.01 59.06
N ASP A 666 -17.89 -16.96 59.36
CA ASP A 666 -19.34 -16.92 59.11
C ASP A 666 -19.81 -15.48 58.84
N SER A 667 -20.76 -15.29 57.93
CA SER A 667 -21.16 -13.98 57.41
C SER A 667 -22.19 -13.28 58.29
N ALA A 668 -21.80 -12.96 59.53
CA ALA A 668 -22.64 -12.38 60.57
C ALA A 668 -23.01 -10.89 60.33
N GLU A 669 -24.27 -10.61 60.00
CA GLU A 669 -24.79 -9.26 59.67
C GLU A 669 -24.61 -8.23 60.82
N ASP A 670 -24.66 -8.69 62.08
CA ASP A 670 -24.43 -7.90 63.30
C ASP A 670 -23.00 -7.33 63.38
N ILE A 671 -22.03 -8.03 62.78
CA ILE A 671 -20.62 -7.61 62.74
C ILE A 671 -20.41 -6.57 61.64
N ARG A 672 -21.06 -6.75 60.47
CA ARG A 672 -21.04 -5.76 59.37
C ARG A 672 -21.54 -4.38 59.80
N CYS A 673 -22.61 -4.31 60.60
CA CYS A 673 -23.18 -3.04 61.07
C CYS A 673 -22.23 -2.24 61.99
N LYS A 674 -21.35 -2.90 62.75
CA LYS A 674 -20.36 -2.24 63.62
C LYS A 674 -19.24 -1.59 62.81
N LEU A 675 -18.81 -2.23 61.71
CA LEU A 675 -17.80 -1.74 60.77
C LEU A 675 -18.14 -0.37 60.17
N GLU A 676 -19.39 -0.18 59.71
CA GLU A 676 -19.79 1.05 59.02
C GLU A 676 -19.85 2.27 59.96
N LYS A 677 -20.35 2.08 61.20
CA LYS A 677 -20.44 3.15 62.21
C LYS A 677 -19.07 3.72 62.57
N ALA A 678 -18.08 2.85 62.73
CA ALA A 678 -16.71 3.25 63.02
C ALA A 678 -16.11 4.13 61.90
N ARG A 679 -16.32 3.73 60.64
CA ARG A 679 -15.86 4.48 59.46
C ARG A 679 -16.53 5.86 59.33
N ALA A 680 -17.78 6.00 59.77
CA ALA A 680 -18.50 7.28 59.76
C ALA A 680 -17.96 8.30 60.77
N LYS A 681 -17.69 7.89 62.03
CA LYS A 681 -17.16 8.81 63.06
C LYS A 681 -15.76 9.36 62.71
N ILE A 682 -14.83 8.51 62.25
CA ILE A 682 -13.45 8.91 61.88
C ILE A 682 -13.44 10.04 60.83
N GLN A 683 -14.41 10.04 59.93
CA GLN A 683 -14.51 11.06 58.90
C GLN A 683 -15.04 12.41 59.43
N ALA A 684 -15.77 12.44 60.55
CA ALA A 684 -16.51 13.63 61.02
C ALA A 684 -15.64 14.70 61.69
N GLU A 685 -14.53 14.32 62.31
CA GLU A 685 -13.64 15.24 63.02
C GLU A 685 -12.79 16.10 62.07
N ASN A 686 -12.59 15.64 60.83
CA ASN A 686 -11.58 16.24 59.96
C ASN A 686 -12.12 17.39 59.10
N LYS A 687 -13.39 17.37 58.65
CA LYS A 687 -14.02 18.53 57.98
C LYS A 687 -13.98 19.82 58.81
N LYS A 688 -14.27 19.71 60.12
CA LYS A 688 -14.31 20.87 61.03
C LYS A 688 -12.98 21.64 61.04
N LYS A 689 -11.86 20.93 60.90
CA LYS A 689 -10.50 21.50 60.88
C LYS A 689 -10.20 22.31 59.60
N GLU A 690 -10.88 22.03 58.48
CA GLU A 690 -10.68 22.77 57.23
C GLU A 690 -11.40 24.13 57.19
N GLU A 691 -12.56 24.25 57.85
CA GLU A 691 -13.39 25.47 57.78
C GLU A 691 -12.83 26.61 58.63
N GLU A 692 -12.31 26.33 59.83
CA GLU A 692 -11.75 27.36 60.73
C GLU A 692 -10.55 28.11 60.11
N ASN A 693 -9.69 27.40 59.38
CA ASN A 693 -8.49 27.99 58.79
C ASN A 693 -8.82 29.04 57.72
N LYS A 694 -9.82 28.78 56.87
CA LYS A 694 -10.25 29.70 55.79
C LYS A 694 -10.80 31.03 56.31
N ARG A 695 -11.22 31.09 57.57
CA ARG A 695 -11.78 32.30 58.19
C ARG A 695 -10.69 33.30 58.60
N ARG A 696 -9.53 32.82 59.07
CA ARG A 696 -8.43 33.66 59.59
C ARG A 696 -7.80 34.56 58.51
N ASP A 697 -7.60 34.04 57.30
CA ASP A 697 -6.89 34.76 56.22
C ASP A 697 -7.59 36.05 55.76
N PHE A 698 -8.92 36.18 55.95
CA PHE A 698 -9.66 37.34 55.48
C PHE A 698 -9.41 38.59 56.34
N GLU A 699 -9.35 38.44 57.66
CA GLU A 699 -9.27 39.56 58.60
C GLU A 699 -7.96 40.35 58.44
N THR A 700 -6.87 39.64 58.12
CA THR A 700 -5.54 40.19 57.88
C THR A 700 -5.52 41.24 56.75
N LYS A 701 -6.22 41.00 55.63
CA LYS A 701 -6.26 41.96 54.50
C LYS A 701 -6.97 43.27 54.85
N VAL A 702 -7.96 43.24 55.75
CA VAL A 702 -8.74 44.43 56.15
C VAL A 702 -7.90 45.40 56.99
N ALA A 703 -6.95 44.87 57.78
CA ALA A 703 -6.07 45.69 58.62
C ALA A 703 -5.12 46.56 57.78
N GLU A 704 -4.57 46.02 56.69
CA GLU A 704 -3.56 46.68 55.84
C GLU A 704 -4.09 47.90 55.06
N ILE A 705 -5.41 48.05 54.94
CA ILE A 705 -6.03 49.22 54.29
C ILE A 705 -6.25 50.36 55.30
N LYS A 706 -6.47 50.05 56.58
CA LYS A 706 -6.69 51.04 57.64
C LYS A 706 -5.46 51.90 57.90
N THR A 707 -4.26 51.34 57.78
CA THR A 707 -2.99 52.05 57.97
C THR A 707 -2.77 53.10 56.87
N LEU A 708 -3.03 52.76 55.60
CA LEU A 708 -2.84 53.68 54.47
C LEU A 708 -3.75 54.94 54.53
N ILE A 709 -4.89 54.85 55.22
CA ILE A 709 -5.77 56.02 55.49
C ILE A 709 -5.11 56.97 56.49
N ALA A 710 -4.42 56.44 57.51
CA ALA A 710 -3.81 57.23 58.57
C ALA A 710 -2.64 58.11 58.07
N ASP A 711 -1.86 57.60 57.10
CA ASP A 711 -0.72 58.31 56.49
C ASP A 711 -1.14 59.47 55.55
N ARG A 712 -2.44 59.82 55.50
CA ARG A 712 -3.04 60.84 54.60
C ARG A 712 -2.80 60.59 53.09
N ARG A 713 -2.39 59.38 52.69
CA ARG A 713 -2.20 58.96 51.29
C ARG A 713 -3.49 58.34 50.72
N LEU A 714 -4.53 59.17 50.69
CA LEU A 714 -5.92 58.72 50.55
C LEU A 714 -6.23 57.98 49.24
N GLU A 715 -5.72 58.44 48.08
CA GLU A 715 -5.93 57.77 46.78
C GLU A 715 -5.47 56.29 46.78
N THR A 716 -4.32 56.01 47.40
CA THR A 716 -3.78 54.64 47.48
C THR A 716 -4.59 53.75 48.42
N ALA A 717 -5.18 54.32 49.46
CA ALA A 717 -6.08 53.59 50.34
C ALA A 717 -7.39 53.22 49.62
N GLU A 718 -8.00 54.15 48.87
CA GLU A 718 -9.28 53.87 48.20
C GLU A 718 -9.13 52.85 47.04
N LYS A 719 -8.02 52.87 46.29
CA LYS A 719 -7.75 51.84 45.26
C LYS A 719 -7.63 50.43 45.85
N LYS A 720 -6.90 50.25 46.96
CA LYS A 720 -6.86 48.95 47.68
C LYS A 720 -8.22 48.58 48.27
N LEU A 721 -9.00 49.57 48.73
CA LEU A 721 -10.35 49.35 49.26
C LEU A 721 -11.31 48.84 48.18
N GLN A 722 -11.25 49.38 46.96
CA GLN A 722 -12.01 48.88 45.82
C GLN A 722 -11.62 47.44 45.45
N SER A 723 -10.32 47.09 45.42
CA SER A 723 -9.92 45.71 45.10
C SER A 723 -10.39 44.71 46.15
N LEU A 724 -10.27 45.01 47.45
CA LEU A 724 -10.76 44.12 48.51
C LEU A 724 -12.29 44.01 48.50
N GLN A 725 -12.99 45.11 48.19
CA GLN A 725 -14.45 45.11 47.99
C GLN A 725 -14.88 44.23 46.80
N SER A 726 -14.04 44.07 45.78
CA SER A 726 -14.30 43.16 44.64
C SER A 726 -14.00 41.69 44.93
N GLU A 727 -12.99 41.36 45.75
CA GLU A 727 -12.73 39.97 46.19
C GLU A 727 -13.79 39.46 47.18
N LYS A 728 -14.29 40.33 48.06
CA LYS A 728 -15.05 39.97 49.27
C LYS A 728 -16.25 40.93 49.49
N PRO A 729 -17.25 40.94 48.58
CA PRO A 729 -18.33 41.94 48.59
C PRO A 729 -19.23 41.89 49.83
N ASP A 730 -19.35 40.74 50.49
CA ASP A 730 -20.27 40.48 51.64
C ASP A 730 -20.11 41.51 52.79
N TYR A 731 -18.90 42.05 52.97
CA TYR A 731 -18.55 42.96 54.07
C TYR A 731 -18.81 44.44 53.74
N THR A 732 -19.88 44.73 53.00
CA THR A 732 -20.26 46.07 52.50
C THR A 732 -20.11 47.20 53.54
N ASP A 733 -20.50 46.98 54.79
CA ASP A 733 -20.47 48.03 55.81
C ASP A 733 -19.04 48.36 56.30
N ILE A 734 -18.12 47.41 56.24
CA ILE A 734 -16.69 47.66 56.51
C ILE A 734 -16.11 48.56 55.41
N TYR A 735 -16.43 48.32 54.14
CA TYR A 735 -16.00 49.19 53.05
C TYR A 735 -16.64 50.59 53.11
N LYS A 736 -17.94 50.69 53.47
CA LYS A 736 -18.62 51.98 53.66
C LYS A 736 -17.99 52.80 54.80
N ASP A 737 -17.64 52.17 55.92
CA ASP A 737 -17.00 52.87 57.04
C ASP A 737 -15.58 53.33 56.70
N LEU A 738 -14.82 52.51 55.94
CA LEU A 738 -13.48 52.88 55.48
C LEU A 738 -13.49 54.06 54.49
N ARG A 739 -14.45 54.12 53.55
CA ARG A 739 -14.63 55.32 52.70
C ARG A 739 -15.04 56.54 53.51
N ARG A 740 -15.94 56.40 54.50
CA ARG A 740 -16.29 57.50 55.41
C ARG A 740 -15.09 58.00 56.23
N ARG A 741 -14.16 57.13 56.61
CA ARG A 741 -12.92 57.52 57.31
C ARG A 741 -11.90 58.22 56.40
N ILE A 742 -11.86 57.88 55.11
CA ILE A 742 -11.10 58.63 54.10
C ILE A 742 -11.66 60.05 54.01
N PHE A 743 -12.96 60.19 53.76
CA PHE A 743 -13.63 61.49 53.60
C PHE A 743 -13.56 62.37 54.87
N ALA A 744 -13.81 61.78 56.05
CA ALA A 744 -13.74 62.51 57.32
C ALA A 744 -12.31 62.89 57.74
N ALA A 745 -11.26 62.35 57.09
CA ALA A 745 -9.89 62.80 57.27
C ALA A 745 -9.57 64.06 56.44
N GLU A 746 -10.37 64.37 55.42
CA GLU A 746 -10.30 65.60 54.63
C GLU A 746 -10.98 66.77 55.37
N GLU A 747 -12.13 66.52 56.01
CA GLU A 747 -12.85 67.54 56.81
C GLU A 747 -12.17 67.87 58.17
N ARG A 748 -11.45 66.93 58.80
CA ARG A 748 -10.87 67.12 60.15
C ARG A 748 -9.57 67.95 60.18
N ALA A 749 -9.55 69.04 59.43
CA ALA A 749 -8.60 70.12 59.62
C ALA A 749 -8.95 71.03 60.83
N GLU A 750 -10.22 71.03 61.30
CA GLU A 750 -10.74 72.11 62.16
C GLU A 750 -11.45 71.63 63.47
N THR A 751 -10.77 71.79 64.62
CA THR A 751 -11.29 71.76 66.04
C THR A 751 -11.68 70.42 66.73
N VAL A 752 -12.06 70.41 68.03
CA VAL A 752 -11.14 70.37 69.22
C VAL A 752 -11.83 69.90 70.54
N SER A 753 -11.17 69.00 71.31
CA SER A 753 -11.26 68.75 72.80
C SER A 753 -12.57 68.27 73.49
N PRO A 754 -12.53 67.78 74.77
CA PRO A 754 -11.41 67.28 75.60
C PRO A 754 -11.62 65.98 76.45
N LYS A 755 -10.55 65.18 76.61
CA LYS A 755 -10.15 64.38 77.84
C LYS A 755 -11.06 63.20 78.28
N HIS A 756 -10.59 62.10 78.89
CA HIS A 756 -9.28 61.53 79.33
C HIS A 756 -9.51 60.00 79.62
N LYS A 757 -8.59 59.09 80.01
CA LYS A 757 -7.14 59.03 80.38
C LYS A 757 -6.65 57.56 80.16
N SER A 758 -5.43 57.30 79.65
CA SER A 758 -4.22 56.75 80.35
C SER A 758 -4.34 55.38 81.06
N VAL A 759 -3.37 54.44 81.02
CA VAL A 759 -1.89 54.53 80.95
C VAL A 759 -1.26 53.39 80.09
N GLN A 760 0.02 53.57 79.71
CA GLN A 760 1.10 52.71 79.14
C GLN A 760 1.05 51.18 79.45
N ALA A 761 1.87 50.29 78.87
CA ALA A 761 3.17 50.31 78.16
C ALA A 761 3.22 49.00 77.29
N ASP A 762 4.17 48.59 76.45
CA ASP A 762 5.41 49.03 75.74
C ASP A 762 5.81 47.79 74.85
N ASP A 763 6.84 47.91 73.99
CA ASP A 763 7.59 46.95 73.11
C ASP A 763 7.59 45.40 73.42
N PHE A 764 8.02 44.43 72.57
CA PHE A 764 9.06 44.41 71.49
C PHE A 764 9.04 43.09 70.62
N PHE A 765 9.14 43.18 69.27
CA PHE A 765 9.50 42.11 68.27
C PHE A 765 8.66 40.78 68.21
N GLY A 766 8.68 39.92 67.17
CA GLY A 766 9.47 39.86 65.91
C GLY A 766 8.83 38.94 64.81
N MET A 767 9.63 38.48 63.82
CA MET A 767 9.19 37.96 62.49
C MET A 767 9.20 36.41 62.27
N ALA A 768 8.29 35.92 61.40
CA ALA A 768 8.45 34.92 60.29
C ALA A 768 9.02 33.49 60.57
N THR A 769 8.84 32.40 59.77
CA THR A 769 8.09 32.10 58.52
C THR A 769 7.89 30.57 58.31
N ALA A 770 6.78 30.17 57.63
CA ALA A 770 6.59 29.04 56.68
C ALA A 770 7.10 27.59 56.93
N ARG A 771 6.19 26.58 56.76
CA ARG A 771 6.33 25.41 55.83
C ARG A 771 5.16 24.39 55.83
N GLN A 772 4.64 24.08 54.64
CA GLN A 772 4.03 22.80 54.19
C GLN A 772 2.87 22.20 55.06
N PRO A 773 2.46 20.90 54.94
CA PRO A 773 1.36 20.57 54.02
C PRO A 773 0.23 19.66 54.58
N ALA A 774 -0.93 19.70 53.89
CA ALA A 774 -2.03 18.72 54.00
C ALA A 774 -2.70 18.61 55.41
N SER A 775 -3.75 17.83 55.68
CA SER A 775 -4.60 16.94 54.87
C SER A 775 -6.00 16.80 55.51
N SER A 776 -7.00 16.32 54.75
CA SER A 776 -8.19 15.57 55.24
C SER A 776 -9.28 16.39 56.00
N ALA A 777 -10.59 16.05 55.99
CA ALA A 777 -11.36 15.06 55.22
C ALA A 777 -12.88 15.01 55.57
N ILE A 778 -13.74 14.78 54.54
CA ILE A 778 -15.01 13.97 54.52
C ILE A 778 -16.04 14.44 55.60
N PRO A 779 -17.21 13.88 56.06
CA PRO A 779 -18.28 12.96 55.59
C PRO A 779 -19.55 13.72 55.13
N GLN A 780 -20.80 13.30 55.42
CA GLN A 780 -21.70 12.23 54.91
C GLN A 780 -23.14 12.78 55.14
N ASN A 781 -24.27 12.35 54.55
CA ASN A 781 -24.69 11.40 53.50
C ASN A 781 -26.12 11.91 53.06
N GLU A 782 -26.96 11.28 52.22
CA GLU A 782 -26.99 10.03 51.43
C GLU A 782 -27.12 10.41 49.91
N ARG A 783 -27.07 9.55 48.86
CA ARG A 783 -27.76 8.30 48.48
C ARG A 783 -29.29 8.43 48.32
N LYS A 784 -29.93 7.95 47.24
CA LYS A 784 -29.46 7.40 45.95
C LYS A 784 -30.63 7.25 44.95
N SER A 785 -30.39 7.35 43.63
CA SER A 785 -30.90 6.41 42.59
C SER A 785 -30.49 6.81 41.17
N ASN A 786 -30.22 5.80 40.32
CA ASN A 786 -30.06 5.90 38.85
C ASN A 786 -31.37 5.39 38.19
N ARG A 787 -31.77 5.69 36.94
CA ARG A 787 -31.09 5.72 35.62
C ARG A 787 -30.61 4.35 35.10
N SER A 788 -31.02 4.02 33.86
CA SER A 788 -30.67 2.82 33.09
C SER A 788 -30.78 3.08 31.58
N ASN A 789 -30.14 2.21 30.79
CA ASN A 789 -30.52 1.66 29.45
C ASN A 789 -29.37 1.61 28.44
N GLY A 790 -29.38 0.59 27.57
CA GLY A 790 -28.51 0.45 26.41
C GLY A 790 -27.26 -0.41 26.62
N ASP A 791 -26.93 -1.36 25.73
CA ASP A 791 -27.61 -2.62 25.31
C ASP A 791 -26.60 -3.35 24.36
N ASP A 792 -27.05 -4.32 23.53
CA ASP A 792 -26.28 -5.16 22.58
C ASP A 792 -25.39 -6.26 23.23
N PHE A 793 -25.48 -7.58 22.99
CA PHE A 793 -26.05 -8.44 21.92
C PHE A 793 -25.15 -8.50 20.65
N PHE A 794 -24.56 -9.63 20.21
CA PHE A 794 -24.67 -11.04 20.64
C PHE A 794 -23.43 -11.90 20.25
N ASP A 795 -23.50 -13.18 20.65
CA ASP A 795 -22.88 -14.39 20.07
C ASP A 795 -21.43 -14.85 20.41
N MET A 796 -21.20 -16.15 20.14
CA MET A 796 -20.14 -17.03 20.69
C MET A 796 -19.00 -17.33 19.70
N ASP A 797 -17.80 -17.67 20.20
CA ASP A 797 -17.25 -19.03 20.00
C ASP A 797 -16.03 -19.39 20.90
N MET A 798 -15.65 -20.66 20.93
CA MET A 798 -14.52 -21.25 21.70
C MET A 798 -13.79 -22.33 20.84
N PRO A 799 -12.66 -22.93 21.28
CA PRO A 799 -11.42 -22.32 21.79
C PRO A 799 -10.14 -22.96 21.15
N ASN A 800 -8.98 -22.27 21.11
CA ASN A 800 -7.70 -22.99 21.34
C ASN A 800 -6.42 -22.20 21.69
N ARG A 801 -5.52 -22.97 22.32
CA ARG A 801 -4.09 -22.82 22.67
C ARG A 801 -3.23 -21.69 22.04
N LYS A 802 -2.53 -20.95 22.93
CA LYS A 802 -1.05 -20.96 23.17
C LYS A 802 -0.13 -21.03 21.92
N LYS A 803 0.94 -20.23 21.76
CA LYS A 803 1.79 -19.49 22.74
C LYS A 803 2.90 -18.65 22.04
N LYS A 804 3.54 -17.75 22.82
CA LYS A 804 4.94 -17.26 22.72
C LYS A 804 5.39 -16.30 21.60
N ASP A 805 5.67 -15.06 22.01
CA ASP A 805 7.02 -14.46 22.19
C ASP A 805 8.18 -14.85 21.25
N ALA A 806 8.81 -13.85 20.62
CA ALA A 806 10.21 -13.93 20.14
C ALA A 806 10.90 -12.55 19.99
N LYS A 807 11.95 -12.32 20.80
CA LYS A 807 13.16 -11.47 20.55
C LYS A 807 14.01 -11.46 21.83
N ASN A 808 14.80 -12.50 22.12
CA ASN A 808 16.09 -12.90 21.52
C ASN A 808 17.25 -11.91 21.76
N THR A 809 18.26 -12.41 22.48
CA THR A 809 19.68 -12.19 22.19
C THR A 809 20.37 -13.55 22.07
N SER A 810 21.18 -13.70 21.02
CA SER A 810 22.07 -14.83 20.69
C SER A 810 23.37 -14.81 21.56
N PRO A 811 24.39 -15.68 21.41
CA PRO A 811 24.65 -16.64 20.31
C PRO A 811 25.25 -18.03 20.66
N HIS A 812 25.45 -18.84 19.60
CA HIS A 812 26.31 -20.04 19.50
C HIS A 812 25.98 -21.27 20.39
N ASN A 813 26.45 -22.48 20.06
CA ASN A 813 26.58 -23.19 18.76
C ASN A 813 26.96 -24.65 19.09
N SER A 814 26.45 -25.66 18.34
CA SER A 814 26.83 -27.10 18.44
C SER A 814 26.62 -27.76 19.83
N ASP A 815 26.47 -29.06 20.01
CA ASP A 815 26.08 -30.20 19.14
C ASP A 815 25.75 -31.40 20.06
N PHE A 816 24.87 -32.32 19.63
CA PHE A 816 24.83 -33.77 19.99
C PHE A 816 24.68 -34.16 21.50
N ASP A 817 24.10 -35.29 21.91
CA ASP A 817 23.21 -36.28 21.26
C ASP A 817 22.43 -37.05 22.37
N PHE A 818 21.51 -37.97 21.97
CA PHE A 818 20.62 -38.82 22.80
C PHE A 818 19.34 -38.16 23.38
#